data_AF-A0A956K2H4-F1
#
_entry.id   AF-A0A956K2H4-F1
#
_cell.length_a   1.000
_cell.length_b   1.000
_cell.length_c   1.000
_cell.angle_alpha   90.00
_cell.angle_beta   90.00
_cell.angle_gamma   90.00
#
_symmetry.space_group_name_H-M   'P 1'
#
loop_
_entity.id
_entity.type
_entity.pdbx_description
1 polymer ?
#
loop_
_entity_poly.entity_id
_entity_poly.type
_entity_poly.pdbx_seq_one_letter_code
_entity_poly.pdbx_strand_id
1 'polypeptide(L)'
;MLLATACFDPPINIDPIDAEPGPMIDAGPDAPDAEPGPDAMAPDAMLDPALLTTTATAHDFGDVAQGGTSGVYQVYVRNSGQVASSPISISLEGANAADFEIVPTGDASDCSGATLDPDTTCKAQVRFHPAAVSNLAATLVVSATDGGSVRVDVSGNGLSPGALMLVTTTPLDFATIKIGSTSATQTVTVHNTGDTATGSLTVSFDSTNYTAVVDGCGGAPLPATSDCSVQLRFNPTKVDAIPTQLSIRESPTAGVSLSVSGTGAADLQVSKGTTGRIVSDVAGLDCGTGCTVQTGTFTTTPIQLTATPDAGYIFDGWTGACAGANPSNVCSVPLTQALTSTAATFTQVFRLDVSVTGTGAVTSAPVGITCGSAGTDCDQDYVTGTMVTLTAEPAAGFEVFSWSGAACGVGVHTCQVTMNQARTVAIEFRRQYTLTASTNGSGAGTIAGGGISCSPTCTATLFQNDVVNLGATPAAAGTGYQHVFTQWGGACNGAGACQVTMDGDKDVSATFTKQYQLSVGHAGAGGGTVTGTGGFSCAAGTCTRFYDSGTAVSLSAAPNAGSAFAAYGGDCSGGSCNLTMNAAHSVTATFNLIYRLTVAVTGGGVVTSNPAGITCGTGNTDCTEDYTASQSVALTATPDPGYEVFSWSIAGCTAGMHMCSVDMTQARNVSVVFKRQYTLTVSTMGSGTGLVTGGSISCPGTCTQTVFADTTINLAETPTAAGSGYRHVFTQWGGACNGTGACQVTLDADKNVSATFTKQYQLTATATGSGTGSLSDGAGFTCARGNACSQYYDSGMNVSLATSGLVSTSFDGFTGDCAGAACTLTMSAAHSVTGTFHAWQCTPSTTICDDPTSHYVECGADGLPAVEMNCPLRCATGIEKCLDVEPSNGYYSYLEGSEAAPALTFDSNTCSAEGACGINTDTGVIQLGQNTAPMTGTLDAAVRIYSLSSLRIEGTVKVTGASALAFMVNGDVTITGTLDISADGATGGPGAASGAGCVGGSTSSATIPNAGAGGGGRYFSGRNGGNTGTGTAGGQSGSGGSSETPIPLAGGCGGGTTAVGNGPGAARAYGGGGGGAVQITSRGTIAVTGNGVIDASGGGGRSTDSPIAPADYGGGGGAGAGGSILLEGNVVAVDGAGVVLSTKGGGGAGVGSHNLPAHGADGGTAAAAAAGGATSGYPTGGVGALGSTAGGNGQAGTGNSGAAACGGGGGGSIGIARFNSTFGTTTVQNGAAVRSHVSSGTLATRQLPQAP
;
A
#
# COMPACT_ATOMS: atom_id res chain seq x y z
N MET A 1 66.12 -66.12 -7.21
CA MET A 1 66.31 -66.53 -8.61
C MET A 1 67.79 -66.36 -8.92
N LEU A 2 68.53 -67.47 -9.17
CA LEU A 2 70.00 -67.55 -9.31
C LEU A 2 70.77 -67.14 -8.02
N LEU A 3 71.83 -67.81 -7.54
CA LEU A 3 73.08 -68.41 -8.09
C LEU A 3 74.20 -67.38 -8.37
N ALA A 4 75.32 -67.46 -7.63
CA ALA A 4 76.61 -68.00 -8.13
C ALA A 4 77.84 -67.79 -7.18
N THR A 5 78.68 -68.83 -7.03
CA THR A 5 80.19 -68.82 -6.93
C THR A 5 80.97 -68.11 -5.78
N ALA A 6 82.17 -68.54 -5.34
CA ALA A 6 83.00 -69.75 -5.64
C ALA A 6 84.23 -69.95 -4.68
N CYS A 7 84.71 -71.22 -4.60
CA CYS A 7 86.08 -71.72 -4.26
C CYS A 7 86.70 -71.40 -2.85
N PHE A 8 87.68 -72.15 -2.31
CA PHE A 8 88.73 -73.06 -2.86
C PHE A 8 89.00 -74.31 -1.96
N ASP A 9 89.82 -75.27 -2.47
CA ASP A 9 90.29 -76.56 -1.88
C ASP A 9 91.84 -76.50 -1.65
N PRO A 10 92.66 -77.51 -1.17
CA PRO A 10 92.41 -78.92 -0.72
C PRO A 10 93.22 -79.42 0.56
N PRO A 11 93.18 -80.74 0.95
CA PRO A 11 93.86 -81.32 2.14
C PRO A 11 94.80 -82.57 1.92
N ILE A 12 95.53 -83.05 2.96
CA ILE A 12 96.17 -84.40 3.25
C ILE A 12 97.05 -84.25 4.55
N ASN A 13 97.08 -85.06 5.65
CA ASN A 13 97.26 -86.51 6.00
C ASN A 13 98.78 -86.94 6.12
N ILE A 14 99.36 -87.86 6.94
CA ILE A 14 99.00 -89.19 7.56
C ILE A 14 99.88 -89.56 8.85
N ASP A 15 99.28 -89.94 10.00
CA ASP A 15 99.58 -91.06 10.99
C ASP A 15 101.03 -91.32 11.63
N PRO A 16 101.42 -92.48 12.27
CA PRO A 16 101.12 -93.09 13.62
C PRO A 16 102.36 -93.58 14.51
N ILE A 17 102.16 -94.49 15.52
CA ILE A 17 103.07 -95.57 16.14
C ILE A 17 103.43 -95.57 17.68
N ASP A 18 103.62 -96.80 18.24
CA ASP A 18 103.72 -97.27 19.67
C ASP A 18 105.15 -97.60 20.26
N ALA A 19 105.26 -97.98 21.57
CA ALA A 19 106.25 -98.95 22.17
C ALA A 19 106.19 -99.16 23.74
N GLU A 20 106.73 -100.28 24.28
CA GLU A 20 106.91 -100.68 25.72
C GLU A 20 108.38 -101.02 26.13
N PRO A 21 108.71 -101.16 27.45
CA PRO A 21 109.62 -102.25 27.94
C PRO A 21 109.42 -102.80 29.41
N GLY A 22 110.00 -103.99 29.74
CA GLY A 22 110.13 -104.62 31.10
C GLY A 22 111.54 -104.48 31.75
N PRO A 23 112.19 -105.46 32.47
CA PRO A 23 111.79 -106.80 33.01
C PRO A 23 112.48 -107.24 34.39
N MET A 24 112.50 -108.57 34.73
CA MET A 24 113.37 -109.33 35.73
C MET A 24 112.98 -109.37 37.24
N ILE A 25 113.43 -110.26 38.17
CA ILE A 25 113.93 -111.69 38.31
C ILE A 25 114.02 -112.01 39.84
N ASP A 26 113.86 -113.27 40.32
CA ASP A 26 114.56 -113.80 41.52
C ASP A 26 114.59 -115.36 41.58
N ALA A 27 115.46 -116.00 42.39
CA ALA A 27 115.55 -117.48 42.55
C ALA A 27 116.31 -118.02 43.80
N GLY A 28 115.66 -118.93 44.56
CA GLY A 28 116.25 -119.87 45.56
C GLY A 28 116.45 -119.35 47.00
N PRO A 29 116.80 -120.20 48.00
CA PRO A 29 117.11 -121.65 47.96
C PRO A 29 116.31 -122.51 48.99
N ASP A 30 116.86 -123.68 49.35
CA ASP A 30 116.22 -124.83 50.02
C ASP A 30 116.00 -124.77 51.56
N ALA A 31 115.37 -125.85 52.08
CA ALA A 31 115.09 -126.12 53.51
C ALA A 31 116.24 -126.89 54.23
N PRO A 32 116.28 -126.94 55.59
CA PRO A 32 117.46 -127.37 56.36
C PRO A 32 117.45 -128.83 56.89
N ASP A 33 118.64 -129.30 57.28
CA ASP A 33 118.91 -130.60 57.94
C ASP A 33 118.46 -130.68 59.42
N ALA A 34 118.25 -131.90 59.95
CA ALA A 34 119.05 -132.49 61.05
C ALA A 34 118.54 -133.86 61.62
N GLU A 35 119.46 -134.85 61.66
CA GLU A 35 119.78 -135.83 62.74
C GLU A 35 118.99 -135.81 64.08
N PRO A 36 118.81 -136.96 64.81
CA PRO A 36 119.93 -137.88 65.15
C PRO A 36 119.65 -139.41 65.31
N GLY A 37 120.74 -140.21 65.33
CA GLY A 37 120.79 -141.57 65.92
C GLY A 37 121.37 -141.61 67.36
N PRO A 38 122.03 -142.69 67.84
CA PRO A 38 122.11 -144.10 67.37
C PRO A 38 121.91 -145.16 68.50
N ASP A 39 121.99 -146.48 68.21
CA ASP A 39 123.09 -147.41 68.67
C ASP A 39 122.81 -148.95 68.67
N ALA A 40 123.90 -149.73 68.54
CA ALA A 40 124.17 -151.10 69.05
C ALA A 40 123.57 -152.42 68.46
N MET A 41 124.33 -153.04 67.52
CA MET A 41 124.92 -154.41 67.56
C MET A 41 124.06 -155.73 67.60
N ALA A 42 123.99 -156.44 66.45
CA ALA A 42 124.58 -157.77 66.09
C ALA A 42 124.55 -159.02 67.05
N PRO A 43 124.69 -160.29 66.56
CA PRO A 43 124.47 -160.86 65.20
C PRO A 43 123.75 -162.26 65.11
N ASP A 44 123.22 -162.55 63.90
CA ASP A 44 123.04 -163.83 63.16
C ASP A 44 122.70 -165.19 63.83
N ALA A 45 121.60 -165.81 63.37
CA ALA A 45 121.66 -167.01 62.50
C ALA A 45 120.30 -167.42 61.88
N MET A 46 120.33 -167.82 60.58
CA MET A 46 119.21 -168.29 59.73
C MET A 46 118.25 -167.18 59.24
N LEU A 47 117.83 -167.23 57.97
CA LEU A 47 117.29 -166.08 57.22
C LEU A 47 115.81 -166.22 56.82
N ASP A 48 115.06 -165.11 56.83
CA ASP A 48 113.61 -165.05 56.57
C ASP A 48 113.20 -164.60 55.15
N PRO A 49 111.96 -164.91 54.68
CA PRO A 49 111.42 -164.47 53.39
C PRO A 49 111.27 -162.94 53.24
N ALA A 50 110.97 -162.47 52.02
CA ALA A 50 110.65 -161.06 51.72
C ALA A 50 109.50 -160.53 52.59
N LEU A 51 109.58 -159.26 53.01
CA LEU A 51 108.53 -158.58 53.76
C LEU A 51 108.62 -157.05 53.59
N LEU A 52 107.62 -156.44 52.98
CA LEU A 52 107.55 -154.99 52.77
C LEU A 52 107.06 -154.25 54.01
N THR A 53 107.77 -153.19 54.40
CA THR A 53 107.44 -152.30 55.52
C THR A 53 107.60 -150.83 55.15
N THR A 54 106.96 -149.94 55.90
CA THR A 54 107.18 -148.48 55.84
C THR A 54 107.12 -147.90 57.26
N THR A 55 107.65 -146.70 57.42
CA THR A 55 107.45 -145.83 58.59
C THR A 55 106.50 -144.66 58.29
N ALA A 56 105.99 -144.53 57.06
CA ALA A 56 105.04 -143.49 56.69
C ALA A 56 103.72 -143.64 57.45
N THR A 57 103.14 -142.50 57.83
CA THR A 57 101.84 -142.38 58.52
C THR A 57 100.92 -141.51 57.67
N ALA A 58 99.65 -141.37 58.08
CA ALA A 58 98.66 -140.65 57.30
C ALA A 58 99.06 -139.18 57.04
N HIS A 59 98.74 -138.67 55.84
CA HIS A 59 99.11 -137.31 55.42
C HIS A 59 97.91 -136.49 54.95
N ASP A 60 97.85 -135.22 55.35
CA ASP A 60 96.82 -134.27 54.92
C ASP A 60 97.47 -133.18 54.05
N PHE A 61 96.96 -133.02 52.83
CA PHE A 61 97.38 -131.99 51.87
C PHE A 61 96.74 -130.62 52.16
N GLY A 62 95.74 -130.56 53.05
CA GLY A 62 95.04 -129.34 53.41
C GLY A 62 94.14 -128.78 52.30
N ASP A 63 93.94 -127.47 52.32
CA ASP A 63 92.94 -126.78 51.51
C ASP A 63 93.45 -126.47 50.10
N VAL A 64 92.73 -126.95 49.08
CA VAL A 64 93.01 -126.72 47.65
C VAL A 64 91.70 -126.35 46.95
N ALA A 65 91.70 -125.33 46.07
CA ALA A 65 90.51 -124.96 45.32
C ALA A 65 90.07 -126.10 44.37
N GLN A 66 88.76 -126.28 44.17
CA GLN A 66 88.20 -127.30 43.26
C GLN A 66 88.81 -127.20 41.86
N GLY A 67 89.39 -128.30 41.36
CA GLY A 67 90.12 -128.35 40.09
C GLY A 67 91.58 -127.86 40.14
N GLY A 68 92.08 -127.41 41.30
CA GLY A 68 93.50 -127.16 41.56
C GLY A 68 94.26 -128.41 41.99
N THR A 69 95.59 -128.34 42.09
CA THR A 69 96.46 -129.47 42.50
C THR A 69 97.36 -129.08 43.68
N SER A 70 97.53 -129.99 44.65
CA SER A 70 98.54 -129.85 45.71
C SER A 70 99.96 -130.15 45.21
N GLY A 71 100.95 -129.94 46.09
CA GLY A 71 102.26 -130.59 45.97
C GLY A 71 102.18 -132.11 46.18
N VAL A 72 103.28 -132.83 45.91
CA VAL A 72 103.38 -134.29 46.10
C VAL A 72 103.88 -134.67 47.50
N TYR A 73 103.32 -135.75 48.06
CA TYR A 73 103.80 -136.46 49.24
C TYR A 73 104.53 -137.73 48.81
N GLN A 74 105.57 -138.13 49.55
CA GLN A 74 106.45 -139.25 49.20
C GLN A 74 106.50 -140.30 50.31
N VAL A 75 106.17 -141.54 49.98
CA VAL A 75 106.17 -142.71 50.86
C VAL A 75 107.34 -143.62 50.53
N TYR A 76 108.17 -143.93 51.51
CA TYR A 76 109.34 -144.81 51.37
C TYR A 76 108.98 -146.23 51.83
N VAL A 77 109.27 -147.24 51.00
CA VAL A 77 108.96 -148.65 51.29
C VAL A 77 110.24 -149.48 51.28
N ARG A 78 110.39 -150.38 52.25
CA ARG A 78 111.60 -151.19 52.49
C ARG A 78 111.27 -152.67 52.42
N ASN A 79 112.14 -153.48 51.83
CA ASN A 79 112.10 -154.93 52.06
C ASN A 79 112.90 -155.26 53.32
N SER A 80 112.20 -155.51 54.42
CA SER A 80 112.75 -155.97 55.70
C SER A 80 112.95 -157.50 55.79
N GLY A 81 112.60 -158.22 54.72
CA GLY A 81 112.91 -159.64 54.57
C GLY A 81 114.31 -159.88 54.01
N GLN A 82 114.80 -161.12 54.12
CA GLN A 82 116.17 -161.49 53.73
C GLN A 82 116.24 -162.25 52.39
N VAL A 83 115.15 -162.19 51.61
CA VAL A 83 115.06 -162.59 50.21
C VAL A 83 114.46 -161.41 49.42
N ALA A 84 114.92 -161.20 48.18
CA ALA A 84 114.39 -160.15 47.30
C ALA A 84 112.89 -160.34 47.00
N SER A 85 112.14 -159.25 46.86
CA SER A 85 110.71 -159.31 46.55
C SER A 85 110.43 -159.51 45.06
N SER A 86 109.26 -160.08 44.76
CA SER A 86 108.59 -159.93 43.47
C SER A 86 108.36 -158.45 43.11
N PRO A 87 108.08 -158.13 41.83
CA PRO A 87 107.78 -156.78 41.39
C PRO A 87 106.68 -156.12 42.23
N ILE A 88 106.98 -154.92 42.73
CA ILE A 88 106.07 -154.12 43.55
C ILE A 88 105.01 -153.43 42.66
N SER A 89 103.81 -153.29 43.18
CA SER A 89 102.68 -152.57 42.59
C SER A 89 102.25 -151.42 43.51
N ILE A 90 101.83 -150.30 42.93
CA ILE A 90 101.31 -149.12 43.63
C ILE A 90 99.86 -148.89 43.17
N SER A 91 98.96 -148.57 44.09
CA SER A 91 97.55 -148.24 43.79
C SER A 91 96.95 -147.29 44.84
N LEU A 92 95.85 -146.64 44.49
CA LEU A 92 95.02 -145.88 45.44
C LEU A 92 93.71 -146.62 45.66
N GLU A 93 93.38 -146.88 46.92
CA GLU A 93 92.12 -147.46 47.39
C GLU A 93 91.26 -146.39 48.08
N GLY A 94 89.96 -146.65 48.23
CA GLY A 94 89.02 -145.75 48.91
C GLY A 94 88.07 -145.00 47.96
N ALA A 95 87.02 -144.40 48.53
CA ALA A 95 85.93 -143.80 47.76
C ALA A 95 86.35 -142.57 46.93
N ASN A 96 87.31 -141.79 47.44
CA ASN A 96 87.80 -140.55 46.82
C ASN A 96 89.14 -140.76 46.12
N ALA A 97 89.50 -142.00 45.77
CA ALA A 97 90.79 -142.33 45.14
C ALA A 97 91.01 -141.66 43.76
N ALA A 98 89.97 -141.06 43.17
CA ALA A 98 90.07 -140.26 41.94
C ALA A 98 90.47 -138.80 42.19
N ASP A 99 90.31 -138.29 43.42
CA ASP A 99 90.75 -136.97 43.86
C ASP A 99 92.23 -136.98 44.31
N PHE A 100 92.90 -138.13 44.19
CA PHE A 100 94.33 -138.29 44.44
C PHE A 100 95.01 -138.93 43.22
N GLU A 101 96.27 -138.58 42.98
CA GLU A 101 97.00 -138.99 41.78
C GLU A 101 98.38 -139.54 42.17
N ILE A 102 98.67 -140.78 41.77
CA ILE A 102 100.02 -141.36 41.91
C ILE A 102 100.94 -140.69 40.91
N VAL A 103 102.05 -140.12 41.39
CA VAL A 103 103.05 -139.44 40.57
C VAL A 103 104.31 -140.31 40.50
N PRO A 104 104.80 -140.68 39.30
CA PRO A 104 106.07 -141.40 39.16
C PRO A 104 107.25 -140.56 39.68
N THR A 105 108.26 -141.19 40.28
CA THR A 105 109.43 -140.46 40.81
C THR A 105 110.32 -139.89 39.69
N GLY A 106 110.28 -140.51 38.51
CA GLY A 106 111.18 -140.22 37.39
C GLY A 106 112.62 -140.73 37.56
N ASP A 107 112.91 -141.47 38.64
CA ASP A 107 114.24 -142.00 38.96
C ASP A 107 114.23 -143.52 39.17
N ALA A 108 115.41 -144.13 39.31
CA ALA A 108 115.56 -145.56 39.55
C ALA A 108 115.18 -146.01 40.99
N SER A 109 114.57 -145.12 41.79
CA SER A 109 114.06 -145.45 43.13
C SER A 109 112.53 -145.54 43.18
N ASP A 110 111.82 -145.42 42.05
CA ASP A 110 110.38 -145.69 41.98
C ASP A 110 110.07 -147.13 42.39
N CYS A 111 109.06 -147.33 43.26
CA CYS A 111 108.58 -148.67 43.61
C CYS A 111 107.83 -149.36 42.47
N SER A 112 107.32 -148.63 41.46
CA SER A 112 106.39 -149.17 40.47
C SER A 112 107.05 -150.18 39.53
N GLY A 113 106.74 -151.46 39.69
CA GLY A 113 107.27 -152.58 38.91
C GLY A 113 108.65 -153.08 39.36
N ALA A 114 109.25 -152.50 40.41
CA ALA A 114 110.59 -152.85 40.87
C ALA A 114 110.60 -154.10 41.79
N THR A 115 111.58 -154.99 41.61
CA THR A 115 111.91 -156.04 42.60
C THR A 115 112.84 -155.45 43.65
N LEU A 116 112.50 -155.59 44.93
CA LEU A 116 113.22 -154.92 46.01
C LEU A 116 114.11 -155.92 46.76
N ASP A 117 115.43 -155.77 46.61
CA ASP A 117 116.44 -156.63 47.25
C ASP A 117 116.41 -156.50 48.79
N PRO A 118 116.93 -157.51 49.53
CA PRO A 118 116.99 -157.48 51.00
C PRO A 118 117.55 -156.18 51.56
N ASP A 119 116.92 -155.66 52.61
CA ASP A 119 117.29 -154.41 53.29
C ASP A 119 117.26 -153.11 52.44
N THR A 120 116.86 -153.17 51.16
CA THR A 120 116.79 -151.99 50.26
C THR A 120 115.43 -151.27 50.29
N THR A 121 115.40 -150.04 49.76
CA THR A 121 114.23 -149.12 49.76
C THR A 121 113.90 -148.54 48.38
N CYS A 122 112.60 -148.30 48.16
CA CYS A 122 112.05 -147.55 47.02
C CYS A 122 111.06 -146.47 47.51
N LYS A 123 110.56 -145.63 46.60
CA LYS A 123 109.60 -144.55 46.85
C LYS A 123 108.33 -144.72 46.02
N ALA A 124 107.19 -144.32 46.59
CA ALA A 124 105.94 -144.04 45.88
C ALA A 124 105.54 -142.57 46.13
N GLN A 125 104.96 -141.87 45.17
CA GLN A 125 104.46 -140.51 45.39
C GLN A 125 102.96 -140.38 45.07
N VAL A 126 102.29 -139.45 45.75
CA VAL A 126 100.88 -139.11 45.55
C VAL A 126 100.66 -137.61 45.73
N ARG A 127 99.71 -137.00 45.01
CA ARG A 127 99.19 -135.65 45.27
C ARG A 127 97.67 -135.63 45.36
N PHE A 128 97.10 -134.53 45.84
CA PHE A 128 95.67 -134.24 45.91
C PHE A 128 95.23 -133.30 44.78
N HIS A 129 94.07 -133.57 44.20
CA HIS A 129 93.45 -132.84 43.09
C HIS A 129 91.92 -132.88 43.24
N PRO A 130 91.31 -132.06 44.12
CA PRO A 130 89.90 -132.17 44.47
C PRO A 130 88.98 -131.85 43.29
N ALA A 131 88.18 -132.84 42.89
CA ALA A 131 87.06 -132.66 41.97
C ALA A 131 85.79 -132.14 42.67
N ALA A 132 85.74 -132.18 44.01
CA ALA A 132 84.59 -131.76 44.83
C ALA A 132 85.00 -130.84 46.00
N VAL A 133 84.09 -129.92 46.38
CA VAL A 133 84.24 -129.03 47.55
C VAL A 133 83.86 -129.79 48.82
N SER A 134 84.79 -130.57 49.37
CA SER A 134 84.62 -131.36 50.60
C SER A 134 85.95 -131.80 51.19
N ASN A 135 85.93 -132.35 52.41
CA ASN A 135 87.04 -133.17 52.91
C ASN A 135 87.00 -134.53 52.21
N LEU A 136 88.12 -134.90 51.57
CA LEU A 136 88.26 -136.05 50.70
C LEU A 136 89.45 -136.88 51.18
N ALA A 137 89.33 -138.21 51.18
CA ALA A 137 90.37 -139.12 51.65
C ALA A 137 90.44 -140.45 50.89
N ALA A 138 91.65 -140.99 50.76
CA ALA A 138 91.98 -142.25 50.09
C ALA A 138 93.14 -142.96 50.82
N THR A 139 93.52 -144.15 50.36
CA THR A 139 94.65 -144.92 50.93
C THR A 139 95.62 -145.31 49.81
N LEU A 140 96.87 -144.86 49.89
CA LEU A 140 97.96 -145.32 49.02
C LEU A 140 98.41 -146.71 49.47
N VAL A 141 98.45 -147.67 48.53
CA VAL A 141 98.78 -149.06 48.79
C VAL A 141 99.96 -149.50 47.92
N VAL A 142 100.98 -150.07 48.55
CA VAL A 142 102.20 -150.55 47.88
C VAL A 142 102.42 -152.02 48.25
N SER A 143 102.49 -152.93 47.28
CA SER A 143 102.50 -154.37 47.57
C SER A 143 103.30 -155.24 46.59
N ALA A 144 103.87 -156.33 47.10
CA ALA A 144 104.48 -157.43 46.34
C ALA A 144 103.85 -158.77 46.73
N THR A 145 103.75 -159.70 45.77
CA THR A 145 103.01 -160.97 45.95
C THR A 145 103.60 -161.89 47.03
N ASP A 146 104.92 -161.83 47.23
CA ASP A 146 105.67 -162.57 48.26
C ASP A 146 106.00 -161.71 49.49
N GLY A 147 106.17 -160.39 49.32
CA GLY A 147 106.51 -159.45 50.38
C GLY A 147 105.32 -158.83 51.15
N GLY A 148 104.07 -159.06 50.74
CA GLY A 148 102.90 -158.46 51.38
C GLY A 148 102.66 -156.99 50.98
N SER A 149 101.92 -156.23 51.80
CA SER A 149 101.40 -154.90 51.45
C SER A 149 101.52 -153.85 52.55
N VAL A 150 102.06 -152.68 52.18
CA VAL A 150 102.01 -151.42 52.92
C VAL A 150 100.75 -150.62 52.55
N ARG A 151 100.16 -149.91 53.52
CA ARG A 151 99.07 -148.93 53.32
C ARG A 151 99.37 -147.62 54.05
N VAL A 152 99.05 -146.48 53.44
CA VAL A 152 99.19 -145.12 54.00
C VAL A 152 97.98 -144.28 53.61
N ASP A 153 97.25 -143.75 54.58
CA ASP A 153 96.06 -142.91 54.31
C ASP A 153 96.45 -141.48 53.90
N VAL A 154 95.68 -140.87 53.01
CA VAL A 154 95.86 -139.50 52.53
C VAL A 154 94.54 -138.73 52.51
N SER A 155 94.58 -137.44 52.82
CA SER A 155 93.40 -136.56 52.89
C SER A 155 93.66 -135.14 52.37
N GLY A 156 92.61 -134.36 52.14
CA GLY A 156 92.66 -132.94 51.82
C GLY A 156 91.26 -132.33 51.67
N ASN A 157 91.15 -130.99 51.66
CA ASN A 157 89.88 -130.28 51.51
C ASN A 157 89.78 -129.56 50.16
N GLY A 158 88.69 -129.75 49.43
CA GLY A 158 88.31 -128.91 48.30
C GLY A 158 87.57 -127.64 48.74
N LEU A 159 87.98 -126.47 48.25
CA LEU A 159 87.31 -125.16 48.47
C LEU A 159 86.62 -124.63 47.20
N SER A 160 85.57 -123.79 47.34
CA SER A 160 84.89 -123.18 46.19
C SER A 160 85.68 -121.99 45.62
N PRO A 161 85.85 -121.87 44.28
CA PRO A 161 86.39 -120.67 43.66
C PRO A 161 85.55 -119.41 43.93
N GLY A 162 86.20 -118.25 43.88
CA GLY A 162 85.56 -116.93 43.95
C GLY A 162 84.51 -116.73 42.86
N ALA A 163 83.39 -116.08 43.21
CA ALA A 163 82.25 -115.88 42.31
C ALA A 163 81.43 -114.64 42.68
N LEU A 164 81.19 -113.76 41.70
CA LEU A 164 80.51 -112.48 41.91
C LEU A 164 78.98 -112.62 41.93
N MET A 165 78.35 -112.10 42.99
CA MET A 165 76.91 -111.89 43.09
C MET A 165 76.59 -110.39 43.19
N LEU A 166 75.67 -109.91 42.37
CA LEU A 166 75.19 -108.53 42.43
C LEU A 166 74.19 -108.37 43.59
N VAL A 167 74.51 -107.53 44.57
CA VAL A 167 73.63 -107.25 45.73
C VAL A 167 72.55 -106.23 45.35
N THR A 168 72.90 -105.23 44.53
CA THR A 168 71.94 -104.25 43.99
C THR A 168 71.17 -104.84 42.80
N THR A 169 70.17 -105.68 43.08
CA THR A 169 69.40 -106.41 42.05
C THR A 169 68.35 -105.56 41.33
N THR A 170 68.01 -104.36 41.81
CA THR A 170 67.08 -103.43 41.17
C THR A 170 67.81 -102.53 40.16
N PRO A 171 67.37 -102.43 38.90
CA PRO A 171 67.87 -101.43 37.96
C PRO A 171 67.85 -100.02 38.56
N LEU A 172 68.90 -99.24 38.31
CA LEU A 172 68.98 -97.86 38.81
C LEU A 172 68.36 -96.90 37.79
N ASP A 173 67.45 -96.06 38.25
CA ASP A 173 66.96 -94.89 37.51
C ASP A 173 67.46 -93.62 38.21
N PHE A 174 68.09 -92.74 37.44
CA PHE A 174 68.51 -91.40 37.87
C PHE A 174 67.45 -90.32 37.64
N ALA A 175 66.25 -90.73 37.17
CA ALA A 175 65.10 -89.91 36.86
C ALA A 175 65.43 -88.84 35.80
N THR A 176 64.63 -87.77 35.78
CA THR A 176 64.78 -86.68 34.81
C THR A 176 65.74 -85.61 35.33
N ILE A 177 66.87 -85.42 34.64
CA ILE A 177 67.92 -84.45 34.97
C ILE A 177 68.09 -83.49 33.79
N LYS A 178 68.26 -82.18 34.05
CA LYS A 178 68.42 -81.18 32.98
C LYS A 178 69.81 -81.26 32.33
N ILE A 179 69.91 -80.97 31.03
CA ILE A 179 71.20 -80.93 30.30
C ILE A 179 72.24 -80.13 31.08
N GLY A 180 73.46 -80.67 31.23
CA GLY A 180 74.55 -80.01 31.94
C GLY A 180 74.41 -79.96 33.47
N SER A 181 73.30 -80.47 34.03
CA SER A 181 73.17 -80.76 35.46
C SER A 181 73.76 -82.13 35.78
N THR A 182 73.99 -82.40 37.06
CA THR A 182 74.48 -83.69 37.56
C THR A 182 73.48 -84.26 38.56
N SER A 183 73.24 -85.57 38.51
CA SER A 183 72.36 -86.24 39.48
C SER A 183 72.95 -86.32 40.90
N ALA A 184 72.10 -86.70 41.86
CA ALA A 184 72.59 -87.30 43.10
C ALA A 184 73.38 -88.59 42.82
N THR A 185 74.25 -88.99 43.75
CA THR A 185 75.00 -90.26 43.66
C THR A 185 74.09 -91.44 44.02
N GLN A 186 74.19 -92.56 43.28
CA GLN A 186 73.59 -93.86 43.66
C GLN A 186 74.67 -94.94 43.76
N THR A 187 74.44 -95.99 44.57
CA THR A 187 75.46 -97.01 44.90
C THR A 187 75.05 -98.39 44.40
N VAL A 188 76.00 -99.10 43.80
CA VAL A 188 75.89 -100.51 43.41
C VAL A 188 76.85 -101.33 44.25
N THR A 189 76.37 -102.42 44.86
CA THR A 189 77.19 -103.32 45.69
C THR A 189 77.28 -104.71 45.05
N VAL A 190 78.46 -105.32 45.11
CA VAL A 190 78.77 -106.68 44.62
C VAL A 190 79.45 -107.47 45.74
N HIS A 191 79.03 -108.72 45.91
CA HIS A 191 79.53 -109.65 46.92
C HIS A 191 80.33 -110.79 46.25
N ASN A 192 81.42 -111.25 46.86
CA ASN A 192 82.06 -112.50 46.48
C ASN A 192 81.47 -113.67 47.29
N THR A 193 80.72 -114.54 46.62
CA THR A 193 80.06 -115.72 47.20
C THR A 193 80.96 -116.95 47.39
N GLY A 194 82.21 -116.90 46.94
CA GLY A 194 83.14 -118.03 47.01
C GLY A 194 84.08 -118.01 48.21
N ASP A 195 84.60 -119.19 48.57
CA ASP A 195 85.57 -119.41 49.65
C ASP A 195 86.96 -118.84 49.33
N THR A 196 87.29 -118.61 48.05
CA THR A 196 88.51 -117.90 47.63
C THR A 196 88.23 -116.46 47.18
N ALA A 197 89.26 -115.62 47.17
CA ALA A 197 89.18 -114.32 46.48
C ALA A 197 88.93 -114.50 44.96
N THR A 198 88.36 -113.47 44.33
CA THR A 198 88.29 -113.36 42.86
C THR A 198 89.62 -112.88 42.27
N GLY A 199 89.81 -113.00 40.96
CA GLY A 199 90.75 -112.18 40.20
C GLY A 199 90.38 -110.68 40.23
N SER A 200 91.25 -109.83 39.69
CA SER A 200 91.04 -108.38 39.66
C SER A 200 89.81 -107.98 38.86
N LEU A 201 88.99 -107.09 39.44
CA LEU A 201 87.76 -106.62 38.80
C LEU A 201 87.99 -105.38 37.92
N THR A 202 87.08 -105.19 36.97
CA THR A 202 87.02 -104.04 36.06
C THR A 202 85.60 -103.49 36.01
N VAL A 203 85.45 -102.16 36.01
CA VAL A 203 84.16 -101.46 36.07
C VAL A 203 84.00 -100.57 34.84
N SER A 204 82.88 -100.70 34.12
CA SER A 204 82.65 -99.98 32.85
C SER A 204 81.18 -99.69 32.55
N PHE A 205 80.95 -98.72 31.65
CA PHE A 205 79.64 -98.30 31.14
C PHE A 205 79.68 -98.16 29.61
N ASP A 206 78.57 -98.41 28.94
CA ASP A 206 78.43 -98.19 27.48
C ASP A 206 78.24 -96.71 27.11
N SER A 207 77.85 -95.86 28.08
CA SER A 207 77.49 -94.46 27.86
C SER A 207 78.28 -93.49 28.74
N THR A 208 78.94 -92.52 28.09
CA THR A 208 79.71 -91.43 28.73
C THR A 208 78.84 -90.42 29.50
N ASN A 209 77.52 -90.55 29.47
CA ASN A 209 76.62 -89.76 30.32
C ASN A 209 76.57 -90.29 31.77
N TYR A 210 77.26 -91.41 32.05
CA TYR A 210 77.42 -91.98 33.39
C TYR A 210 78.88 -91.95 33.83
N THR A 211 79.10 -91.66 35.11
CA THR A 211 80.43 -91.62 35.70
C THR A 211 80.48 -92.34 37.04
N ALA A 212 81.54 -93.12 37.27
CA ALA A 212 81.88 -93.61 38.59
C ALA A 212 82.57 -92.49 39.38
N VAL A 213 82.00 -92.14 40.53
CA VAL A 213 82.51 -91.12 41.47
C VAL A 213 83.45 -91.74 42.49
N VAL A 214 83.17 -92.99 42.89
CA VAL A 214 84.03 -93.84 43.70
C VAL A 214 83.92 -95.24 43.09
N ASP A 215 85.05 -95.81 42.68
CA ASP A 215 85.14 -97.23 42.36
C ASP A 215 85.86 -97.94 43.50
N GLY A 216 85.11 -98.72 44.27
CA GLY A 216 85.65 -99.58 45.33
C GLY A 216 85.78 -101.05 44.91
N CYS A 217 85.49 -101.39 43.64
CA CYS A 217 85.61 -102.75 43.10
C CYS A 217 86.81 -102.89 42.16
N GLY A 218 87.08 -101.90 41.31
CA GLY A 218 88.06 -102.00 40.23
C GLY A 218 89.52 -102.13 40.67
N GLY A 219 90.30 -102.88 39.88
CA GLY A 219 91.75 -102.99 39.96
C GLY A 219 92.29 -104.06 40.92
N ALA A 220 91.48 -104.54 41.88
CA ALA A 220 91.90 -105.50 42.89
C ALA A 220 91.05 -106.79 42.92
N PRO A 221 91.61 -107.92 43.39
CA PRO A 221 90.85 -109.07 43.89
C PRO A 221 89.81 -108.67 44.94
N LEU A 222 88.61 -109.24 44.86
CA LEU A 222 87.61 -109.14 45.93
C LEU A 222 87.79 -110.35 46.89
N PRO A 223 88.17 -110.15 48.17
CA PRO A 223 88.37 -111.25 49.11
C PRO A 223 87.14 -112.16 49.26
N ALA A 224 87.37 -113.40 49.70
CA ALA A 224 86.30 -114.36 50.00
C ALA A 224 85.24 -113.77 50.93
N THR A 225 83.96 -114.03 50.66
CA THR A 225 82.81 -113.58 51.48
C THR A 225 82.69 -112.07 51.71
N SER A 226 83.31 -111.23 50.87
CA SER A 226 83.39 -109.77 51.07
C SER A 226 82.64 -108.94 50.00
N ASP A 227 82.28 -107.71 50.37
CA ASP A 227 81.58 -106.74 49.52
C ASP A 227 82.51 -105.67 48.95
N CYS A 228 82.27 -105.27 47.70
CA CYS A 228 82.74 -104.02 47.11
C CYS A 228 81.57 -103.15 46.64
N SER A 229 81.81 -101.85 46.44
CA SER A 229 80.76 -100.95 45.92
C SER A 229 81.28 -99.90 44.95
N VAL A 230 80.42 -99.53 44.00
CA VAL A 230 80.66 -98.49 42.99
C VAL A 230 79.60 -97.40 43.15
N GLN A 231 80.04 -96.15 43.25
CA GLN A 231 79.17 -94.98 43.35
C GLN A 231 79.07 -94.25 42.02
N LEU A 232 77.85 -93.95 41.58
CA LEU A 232 77.50 -93.56 40.22
C LEU A 232 76.78 -92.22 40.15
N ARG A 233 77.00 -91.45 39.08
CA ARG A 233 76.21 -90.25 38.71
C ARG A 233 75.82 -90.24 37.23
N PHE A 234 74.74 -89.53 36.93
CA PHE A 234 74.22 -89.27 35.60
C PHE A 234 74.36 -87.78 35.23
N ASN A 235 74.84 -87.54 34.01
CA ASN A 235 75.26 -86.26 33.46
C ASN A 235 74.75 -86.12 32.01
N PRO A 236 73.45 -85.83 31.80
CA PRO A 236 72.86 -85.79 30.46
C PRO A 236 73.42 -84.65 29.60
N THR A 237 73.79 -85.01 28.38
CA THR A 237 74.29 -84.08 27.34
C THR A 237 73.24 -83.73 26.26
N LYS A 238 72.11 -84.45 26.21
CA LYS A 238 71.00 -84.26 25.25
C LYS A 238 69.64 -84.44 25.92
N VAL A 239 68.57 -83.96 25.29
CA VAL A 239 67.18 -84.24 25.69
C VAL A 239 66.78 -85.60 25.10
N ASP A 240 66.86 -86.66 25.89
CA ASP A 240 66.55 -88.04 25.48
C ASP A 240 66.49 -88.99 26.70
N ALA A 241 65.93 -90.18 26.53
CA ALA A 241 66.16 -91.29 27.46
C ALA A 241 67.52 -91.94 27.17
N ILE A 242 68.38 -92.10 28.19
CA ILE A 242 69.77 -92.56 28.02
C ILE A 242 70.02 -93.84 28.85
N PRO A 243 69.49 -95.01 28.46
CA PRO A 243 69.84 -96.27 29.11
C PRO A 243 71.30 -96.66 28.83
N THR A 244 71.91 -97.40 29.77
CA THR A 244 73.24 -98.03 29.65
C THR A 244 73.25 -99.35 30.44
N GLN A 245 74.20 -100.23 30.15
CA GLN A 245 74.63 -101.23 31.13
C GLN A 245 75.78 -100.66 31.97
N LEU A 246 75.81 -101.04 33.26
CA LEU A 246 77.01 -101.09 34.09
C LEU A 246 77.50 -102.55 34.07
N SER A 247 78.79 -102.74 33.81
CA SER A 247 79.46 -104.03 33.78
C SER A 247 80.56 -104.07 34.84
N ILE A 248 80.54 -105.08 35.73
CA ILE A 248 81.60 -105.33 36.72
C ILE A 248 82.13 -106.75 36.48
N ARG A 249 83.35 -106.85 35.95
CA ARG A 249 83.93 -108.11 35.45
C ARG A 249 85.26 -108.45 36.07
N GLU A 250 85.36 -109.66 36.59
CA GLU A 250 86.61 -110.39 36.79
C GLU A 250 87.22 -110.76 35.42
N SER A 251 88.53 -111.03 35.38
CA SER A 251 89.21 -111.58 34.21
C SER A 251 89.93 -112.88 34.61
N PRO A 252 89.75 -114.00 33.89
CA PRO A 252 89.11 -114.17 32.57
C PRO A 252 87.64 -114.67 32.62
N THR A 253 86.99 -114.67 33.78
CA THR A 253 85.69 -115.29 34.07
C THR A 253 84.47 -114.39 33.75
N ALA A 254 83.26 -114.89 34.05
CA ALA A 254 82.02 -114.15 33.85
C ALA A 254 81.76 -113.13 34.98
N GLY A 255 81.43 -111.89 34.61
CA GLY A 255 81.08 -110.82 35.55
C GLY A 255 79.58 -110.57 35.70
N VAL A 256 79.24 -109.66 36.60
CA VAL A 256 77.86 -109.19 36.82
C VAL A 256 77.57 -107.90 36.03
N SER A 257 76.30 -107.67 35.72
CA SER A 257 75.87 -106.44 35.05
C SER A 257 74.53 -105.94 35.57
N LEU A 258 74.34 -104.62 35.54
CA LEU A 258 73.13 -103.93 36.00
C LEU A 258 72.67 -102.93 34.94
N SER A 259 71.36 -102.92 34.65
CA SER A 259 70.77 -101.87 33.82
C SER A 259 70.69 -100.56 34.60
N VAL A 260 71.15 -99.48 33.98
CA VAL A 260 71.13 -98.12 34.53
C VAL A 260 70.43 -97.20 33.53
N SER A 261 69.61 -96.29 34.03
CA SER A 261 68.76 -95.41 33.22
C SER A 261 68.67 -94.01 33.82
N GLY A 262 68.21 -93.07 33.01
CA GLY A 262 68.13 -91.65 33.32
C GLY A 262 67.69 -90.89 32.08
N THR A 263 66.95 -89.80 32.27
CA THR A 263 66.37 -89.02 31.17
C THR A 263 66.93 -87.60 31.19
N GLY A 264 67.52 -87.18 30.07
CA GLY A 264 67.93 -85.81 29.86
C GLY A 264 66.75 -84.92 29.48
N ALA A 265 66.67 -83.73 30.07
CA ALA A 265 65.60 -82.76 29.81
C ALA A 265 66.12 -81.33 29.61
N ALA A 266 65.25 -80.47 29.08
CA ALA A 266 65.49 -79.04 28.97
C ALA A 266 64.20 -78.25 29.22
N ASP A 267 64.35 -77.02 29.69
CA ASP A 267 63.24 -76.08 29.79
C ASP A 267 63.06 -75.32 28.47
N LEU A 268 61.81 -75.18 28.05
CA LEU A 268 61.39 -74.21 27.02
C LEU A 268 60.53 -73.14 27.69
N GLN A 269 60.99 -71.90 27.62
CA GLN A 269 60.25 -70.73 28.08
C GLN A 269 59.65 -69.98 26.88
N VAL A 270 58.32 -69.91 26.86
CA VAL A 270 57.57 -69.09 25.90
C VAL A 270 57.06 -67.82 26.58
N SER A 271 57.06 -66.71 25.85
CA SER A 271 56.43 -65.47 26.29
C SER A 271 55.62 -64.79 25.20
N LYS A 272 54.71 -63.91 25.62
CA LYS A 272 53.83 -63.13 24.75
C LYS A 272 53.30 -61.89 25.49
N GLY A 273 52.61 -61.02 24.76
CA GLY A 273 51.84 -59.94 25.36
C GLY A 273 50.62 -60.43 26.15
N THR A 274 49.73 -59.50 26.50
CA THR A 274 48.44 -59.84 27.14
C THR A 274 47.53 -60.68 26.25
N THR A 275 47.73 -60.66 24.94
CA THR A 275 46.88 -61.30 23.92
C THR A 275 47.54 -62.50 23.25
N GLY A 276 46.72 -63.24 22.50
CA GLY A 276 47.05 -64.48 21.80
C GLY A 276 47.32 -65.65 22.74
N ARG A 277 47.60 -66.81 22.13
CA ARG A 277 47.90 -68.08 22.80
C ARG A 277 49.09 -68.77 22.13
N ILE A 278 49.98 -69.37 22.92
CA ILE A 278 51.07 -70.24 22.45
C ILE A 278 50.87 -71.63 23.04
N VAL A 279 50.80 -72.67 22.19
CA VAL A 279 50.65 -74.08 22.62
C VAL A 279 51.77 -74.92 22.02
N SER A 280 52.30 -75.88 22.78
CA SER A 280 53.19 -76.91 22.26
C SER A 280 52.45 -78.16 21.76
N ASP A 281 53.00 -78.85 20.77
CA ASP A 281 52.50 -80.14 20.28
C ASP A 281 52.60 -81.26 21.32
N VAL A 282 53.71 -81.29 22.07
CA VAL A 282 53.88 -82.12 23.28
C VAL A 282 53.25 -81.43 24.47
N ALA A 283 52.57 -82.17 25.35
CA ALA A 283 51.98 -81.61 26.56
C ALA A 283 53.05 -81.02 27.50
N GLY A 284 52.99 -79.70 27.75
CA GLY A 284 53.93 -79.00 28.64
C GLY A 284 53.80 -77.47 28.62
N LEU A 285 53.37 -76.88 27.49
CA LEU A 285 53.14 -75.43 27.35
C LEU A 285 51.76 -75.15 26.74
N ASP A 286 51.00 -74.25 27.40
CA ASP A 286 49.73 -73.73 26.93
C ASP A 286 49.53 -72.31 27.50
N CYS A 287 50.35 -71.38 26.99
CA CYS A 287 50.37 -70.00 27.43
C CYS A 287 49.23 -69.24 26.75
N GLY A 288 48.01 -69.40 27.28
CA GLY A 288 46.78 -68.76 26.82
C GLY A 288 46.43 -67.44 27.52
N THR A 289 45.14 -67.25 27.78
CA THR A 289 44.60 -66.04 28.43
C THR A 289 45.21 -65.80 29.81
N GLY A 290 45.72 -64.59 30.04
CA GLY A 290 46.37 -64.22 31.32
C GLY A 290 47.81 -64.70 31.48
N CYS A 291 48.29 -65.62 30.63
CA CYS A 291 49.70 -65.96 30.57
C CYS A 291 50.48 -64.90 29.76
N THR A 292 51.60 -64.42 30.32
CA THR A 292 52.60 -63.60 29.61
C THR A 292 53.94 -64.32 29.46
N VAL A 293 54.27 -65.23 30.40
CA VAL A 293 55.43 -66.11 30.36
C VAL A 293 55.04 -67.47 30.94
N GLN A 294 55.42 -68.57 30.28
CA GLN A 294 55.33 -69.92 30.82
C GLN A 294 56.61 -70.70 30.49
N THR A 295 57.08 -71.50 31.44
CA THR A 295 58.17 -72.46 31.23
C THR A 295 57.64 -73.88 31.37
N GLY A 296 58.00 -74.76 30.44
CA GLY A 296 57.71 -76.19 30.48
C GLY A 296 59.00 -76.98 30.33
N THR A 297 59.14 -78.07 31.09
CA THR A 297 60.30 -78.98 31.01
C THR A 297 59.96 -80.15 30.09
N PHE A 298 60.79 -80.41 29.08
CA PHE A 298 60.55 -81.43 28.06
C PHE A 298 61.66 -82.49 28.04
N THR A 299 61.26 -83.75 27.82
CA THR A 299 62.13 -84.92 27.68
C THR A 299 62.23 -85.40 26.22
N THR A 300 61.73 -84.60 25.27
CA THR A 300 61.78 -84.83 23.82
C THR A 300 62.17 -83.54 23.07
N THR A 301 62.75 -83.66 21.88
CA THR A 301 63.20 -82.52 21.06
C THR A 301 63.19 -82.90 19.56
N PRO A 302 62.86 -82.00 18.62
CA PRO A 302 62.36 -80.64 18.82
C PRO A 302 60.89 -80.59 19.28
N ILE A 303 60.43 -79.42 19.71
CA ILE A 303 59.04 -79.13 20.08
C ILE A 303 58.41 -78.20 19.03
N GLN A 304 57.20 -78.48 18.55
CA GLN A 304 56.46 -77.53 17.70
C GLN A 304 55.62 -76.59 18.56
N LEU A 305 55.79 -75.29 18.38
CA LEU A 305 54.94 -74.24 18.98
C LEU A 305 53.97 -73.69 17.94
N THR A 306 52.71 -73.55 18.30
CA THR A 306 51.69 -72.85 17.50
C THR A 306 51.22 -71.61 18.22
N ALA A 307 51.37 -70.45 17.57
CA ALA A 307 50.78 -69.17 17.97
C ALA A 307 49.37 -69.03 17.36
N THR A 308 48.39 -68.64 18.17
CA THR A 308 47.03 -68.30 17.75
C THR A 308 46.70 -66.89 18.24
N PRO A 309 46.43 -65.91 17.36
CA PRO A 309 45.98 -64.58 17.78
C PRO A 309 44.60 -64.61 18.44
N ASP A 310 44.32 -63.63 19.30
CA ASP A 310 42.95 -63.34 19.74
C ASP A 310 42.19 -62.59 18.64
N ALA A 311 40.85 -62.55 18.72
CA ALA A 311 40.03 -61.75 17.81
C ALA A 311 40.43 -60.26 17.86
N GLY A 312 40.64 -59.65 16.69
CA GLY A 312 41.16 -58.28 16.56
C GLY A 312 42.69 -58.16 16.67
N TYR A 313 43.42 -59.28 16.60
CA TYR A 313 44.89 -59.30 16.52
C TYR A 313 45.35 -60.19 15.37
N ILE A 314 46.47 -59.83 14.75
CA ILE A 314 47.23 -60.69 13.83
C ILE A 314 48.49 -61.22 14.49
N PHE A 315 48.99 -62.35 13.99
CA PHE A 315 50.33 -62.82 14.33
C PHE A 315 51.36 -61.95 13.61
N ASP A 316 52.27 -61.34 14.37
CA ASP A 316 53.24 -60.36 13.89
C ASP A 316 54.63 -60.99 13.68
N GLY A 317 55.00 -61.93 14.54
CA GLY A 317 56.23 -62.69 14.39
C GLY A 317 56.63 -63.53 15.60
N TRP A 318 57.71 -64.28 15.41
CA TRP A 318 58.44 -64.97 16.47
C TRP A 318 59.76 -64.25 16.75
N THR A 319 60.27 -64.40 17.97
CA THR A 319 61.60 -63.91 18.41
C THR A 319 62.34 -64.96 19.24
N GLY A 320 63.61 -64.71 19.60
CA GLY A 320 64.45 -65.70 20.29
C GLY A 320 64.74 -66.90 19.40
N ALA A 321 64.64 -68.12 19.94
CA ALA A 321 64.91 -69.37 19.19
C ALA A 321 64.10 -69.52 17.88
N CYS A 322 62.93 -68.89 17.79
CA CYS A 322 62.05 -68.93 16.63
C CYS A 322 62.19 -67.75 15.65
N ALA A 323 63.16 -66.84 15.83
CA ALA A 323 63.19 -65.58 15.07
C ALA A 323 63.18 -65.71 13.53
N GLY A 324 63.68 -66.83 12.98
CA GLY A 324 63.63 -67.13 11.55
C GLY A 324 62.31 -67.70 11.01
N ALA A 325 61.30 -67.91 11.87
CA ALA A 325 60.02 -68.51 11.48
C ALA A 325 58.96 -67.51 10.98
N ASN A 326 59.18 -66.20 11.09
CA ASN A 326 58.25 -65.18 10.59
C ASN A 326 58.05 -65.33 9.05
N PRO A 327 56.81 -65.40 8.51
CA PRO A 327 55.50 -65.14 9.13
C PRO A 327 54.71 -66.40 9.55
N SER A 328 55.32 -67.59 9.57
CA SER A 328 54.68 -68.82 10.05
C SER A 328 54.30 -68.68 11.53
N ASN A 329 53.01 -68.85 11.83
CA ASN A 329 52.53 -68.94 13.21
C ASN A 329 52.92 -70.27 13.89
N VAL A 330 53.56 -71.20 13.16
CA VAL A 330 54.15 -72.44 13.71
C VAL A 330 55.67 -72.35 13.68
N CYS A 331 56.33 -72.73 14.78
CA CYS A 331 57.80 -72.78 14.91
C CYS A 331 58.28 -74.14 15.48
N SER A 332 59.37 -74.67 14.93
CA SER A 332 60.08 -75.85 15.45
C SER A 332 61.26 -75.43 16.34
N VAL A 333 61.24 -75.77 17.63
CA VAL A 333 62.29 -75.40 18.60
C VAL A 333 63.17 -76.60 18.96
N PRO A 334 64.47 -76.61 18.58
CA PRO A 334 65.42 -77.60 19.04
C PRO A 334 65.95 -77.26 20.44
N LEU A 335 65.76 -78.17 21.39
CA LEU A 335 66.26 -78.03 22.76
C LEU A 335 67.67 -78.62 22.88
N THR A 336 68.68 -77.74 22.95
CA THR A 336 70.12 -78.10 23.00
C THR A 336 70.83 -77.61 24.27
N GLN A 337 70.14 -76.88 25.13
CA GLN A 337 70.67 -76.28 26.37
C GLN A 337 69.62 -76.42 27.49
N ALA A 338 70.04 -76.26 28.75
CA ALA A 338 69.18 -76.43 29.93
C ALA A 338 67.92 -75.53 29.92
N LEU A 339 67.99 -74.36 29.28
CA LEU A 339 66.88 -73.44 29.04
C LEU A 339 66.98 -72.87 27.63
N THR A 340 65.87 -72.89 26.89
CA THR A 340 65.69 -72.24 25.58
C THR A 340 64.51 -71.27 25.67
N SER A 341 64.57 -70.10 25.01
CA SER A 341 63.51 -69.09 25.09
C SER A 341 63.08 -68.53 23.73
N THR A 342 61.79 -68.20 23.64
CA THR A 342 61.17 -67.57 22.45
C THR A 342 59.93 -66.77 22.85
N ALA A 343 59.57 -65.76 22.06
CA ALA A 343 58.33 -65.01 22.24
C ALA A 343 57.57 -64.82 20.93
N ALA A 344 56.23 -64.82 21.02
CA ALA A 344 55.34 -64.43 19.92
C ALA A 344 54.90 -62.96 20.09
N THR A 345 54.95 -62.19 19.01
CA THR A 345 54.33 -60.86 18.91
C THR A 345 52.96 -60.97 18.25
N PHE A 346 52.01 -60.17 18.75
CA PHE A 346 50.67 -60.04 18.22
C PHE A 346 50.32 -58.56 18.08
N THR A 347 49.94 -58.15 16.88
CA THR A 347 49.66 -56.73 16.56
C THR A 347 48.15 -56.53 16.44
N GLN A 348 47.61 -55.51 17.10
CA GLN A 348 46.17 -55.21 17.06
C GLN A 348 45.77 -54.68 15.69
N VAL A 349 44.66 -55.20 15.15
CA VAL A 349 44.05 -54.75 13.90
C VAL A 349 42.58 -54.37 14.10
N PHE A 350 42.06 -53.56 13.18
CA PHE A 350 40.67 -53.20 13.10
C PHE A 350 40.18 -53.24 11.64
N ARG A 351 39.05 -53.91 11.43
CA ARG A 351 38.39 -54.00 10.14
C ARG A 351 37.79 -52.66 9.72
N LEU A 352 38.03 -52.29 8.47
CA LEU A 352 37.36 -51.21 7.75
C LEU A 352 36.47 -51.81 6.67
N ASP A 353 35.16 -51.84 6.92
CA ASP A 353 34.17 -52.23 5.92
C ASP A 353 33.76 -51.00 5.09
N VAL A 354 33.76 -51.10 3.76
CA VAL A 354 33.33 -50.05 2.82
C VAL A 354 32.11 -50.53 2.04
N SER A 355 31.09 -49.69 1.94
CA SER A 355 29.90 -49.96 1.12
C SER A 355 29.70 -48.88 0.07
N VAL A 356 29.40 -49.30 -1.17
CA VAL A 356 29.20 -48.42 -2.32
C VAL A 356 27.74 -48.49 -2.74
N THR A 357 27.10 -47.32 -2.85
CA THR A 357 25.77 -47.15 -3.42
C THR A 357 25.83 -46.24 -4.63
N GLY A 358 25.02 -46.53 -5.66
CA GLY A 358 25.15 -45.90 -6.98
C GLY A 358 26.22 -46.56 -7.86
N THR A 359 26.89 -45.80 -8.72
CA THR A 359 27.88 -46.33 -9.67
C THR A 359 29.20 -45.55 -9.61
N GLY A 360 30.24 -46.21 -9.12
CA GLY A 360 31.59 -45.68 -8.98
C GLY A 360 32.50 -46.68 -8.26
N ALA A 361 33.79 -46.36 -8.19
CA ALA A 361 34.83 -47.16 -7.56
C ALA A 361 35.32 -46.52 -6.25
N VAL A 362 35.77 -47.35 -5.30
CA VAL A 362 36.57 -46.92 -4.14
C VAL A 362 37.83 -47.76 -4.04
N THR A 363 38.97 -47.11 -3.85
CA THR A 363 40.28 -47.73 -3.58
C THR A 363 40.87 -47.18 -2.28
N SER A 364 41.86 -47.85 -1.68
CA SER A 364 42.53 -47.41 -0.44
C SER A 364 44.04 -47.18 -0.58
N ALA A 365 44.57 -46.28 0.23
CA ALA A 365 45.99 -46.13 0.55
C ALA A 365 46.16 -46.13 2.09
N PRO A 366 46.83 -47.13 2.72
CA PRO A 366 47.48 -48.29 2.11
C PRO A 366 46.52 -49.19 1.30
N VAL A 367 47.07 -49.86 0.28
CA VAL A 367 46.31 -50.73 -0.62
C VAL A 367 45.66 -51.88 0.14
N GLY A 368 44.45 -52.25 -0.28
CA GLY A 368 43.69 -53.36 0.28
C GLY A 368 42.25 -53.36 -0.22
N ILE A 369 41.51 -52.26 0.00
CA ILE A 369 40.12 -52.14 -0.44
C ILE A 369 40.09 -51.76 -1.93
N THR A 370 39.32 -52.51 -2.72
CA THR A 370 38.97 -52.24 -4.12
C THR A 370 37.50 -52.59 -4.33
N CYS A 371 36.62 -51.62 -4.08
CA CYS A 371 35.17 -51.81 -3.94
C CYS A 371 34.38 -51.06 -5.04
N GLY A 372 33.15 -51.50 -5.32
CA GLY A 372 32.29 -50.92 -6.34
C GLY A 372 32.73 -51.34 -7.76
N SER A 373 32.89 -50.39 -8.68
CA SER A 373 33.34 -50.71 -10.05
C SER A 373 34.84 -51.02 -10.17
N ALA A 374 35.64 -50.84 -9.10
CA ALA A 374 37.04 -51.28 -9.07
C ALA A 374 37.23 -52.75 -8.66
N GLY A 375 36.22 -53.36 -8.02
CA GLY A 375 36.32 -54.73 -7.51
C GLY A 375 35.25 -55.08 -6.47
N THR A 376 35.31 -56.31 -5.98
CA THR A 376 34.42 -56.83 -4.93
C THR A 376 35.09 -56.87 -3.55
N ASP A 377 36.32 -56.36 -3.43
CA ASP A 377 37.09 -56.37 -2.17
C ASP A 377 36.73 -55.10 -1.38
N CYS A 378 35.74 -55.25 -0.52
CA CYS A 378 35.08 -54.14 0.16
C CYS A 378 35.43 -54.03 1.66
N ASP A 379 36.33 -54.87 2.19
CA ASP A 379 36.73 -54.80 3.59
C ASP A 379 38.17 -55.27 3.82
N GLN A 380 38.88 -54.65 4.78
CA GLN A 380 40.24 -55.03 5.14
C GLN A 380 40.56 -54.75 6.61
N ASP A 381 41.43 -55.58 7.21
CA ASP A 381 41.99 -55.38 8.55
C ASP A 381 43.26 -54.51 8.50
N TYR A 382 43.24 -53.38 9.21
CA TYR A 382 44.38 -52.46 9.31
C TYR A 382 44.93 -52.41 10.74
N VAL A 383 46.26 -52.31 10.87
CA VAL A 383 46.94 -52.16 12.17
C VAL A 383 46.44 -50.92 12.92
N THR A 384 46.27 -51.05 14.24
CA THR A 384 45.80 -49.96 15.12
C THR A 384 46.59 -48.67 14.91
N GLY A 385 45.87 -47.56 14.75
CA GLY A 385 46.42 -46.23 14.45
C GLY A 385 46.68 -45.93 12.96
N THR A 386 46.54 -46.91 12.05
CA THR A 386 46.72 -46.68 10.60
C THR A 386 45.75 -45.62 10.09
N MET A 387 46.25 -44.68 9.28
CA MET A 387 45.45 -43.66 8.61
C MET A 387 45.19 -44.09 7.17
N VAL A 388 44.02 -44.67 6.91
CA VAL A 388 43.60 -45.14 5.58
C VAL A 388 43.01 -43.96 4.83
N THR A 389 43.54 -43.65 3.64
CA THR A 389 42.91 -42.71 2.70
C THR A 389 42.14 -43.52 1.67
N LEU A 390 40.82 -43.44 1.71
CA LEU A 390 39.93 -43.93 0.66
C LEU A 390 39.86 -42.90 -0.47
N THR A 391 39.92 -43.35 -1.71
CA THR A 391 39.80 -42.53 -2.92
C THR A 391 38.64 -43.06 -3.75
N ALA A 392 37.67 -42.20 -4.04
CA ALA A 392 36.52 -42.47 -4.87
C ALA A 392 36.77 -42.03 -6.32
N GLU A 393 36.29 -42.81 -7.28
CA GLU A 393 36.29 -42.48 -8.71
C GLU A 393 34.89 -42.73 -9.28
N PRO A 394 34.08 -41.67 -9.50
CA PRO A 394 32.73 -41.81 -10.06
C PRO A 394 32.71 -42.40 -11.46
N ALA A 395 31.67 -43.18 -11.79
CA ALA A 395 31.44 -43.62 -13.16
C ALA A 395 30.95 -42.45 -14.04
N ALA A 396 31.12 -42.54 -15.36
CA ALA A 396 30.70 -41.49 -16.28
C ALA A 396 29.21 -41.13 -16.14
N GLY A 397 28.94 -39.85 -15.83
CA GLY A 397 27.59 -39.34 -15.56
C GLY A 397 27.12 -39.54 -14.11
N PHE A 398 28.00 -39.97 -13.20
CA PHE A 398 27.80 -39.96 -11.75
C PHE A 398 28.85 -39.06 -11.09
N GLU A 399 28.57 -38.61 -9.87
CA GLU A 399 29.49 -37.82 -9.04
C GLU A 399 29.33 -38.22 -7.57
N VAL A 400 30.35 -37.97 -6.74
CA VAL A 400 30.28 -38.24 -5.28
C VAL A 400 29.21 -37.35 -4.65
N PHE A 401 28.18 -37.97 -4.06
CA PHE A 401 27.19 -37.23 -3.27
C PHE A 401 27.68 -37.05 -1.83
N SER A 402 27.93 -38.16 -1.13
CA SER A 402 28.38 -38.11 0.27
C SER A 402 29.10 -39.37 0.73
N TRP A 403 30.07 -39.19 1.63
CA TRP A 403 30.51 -40.24 2.54
C TRP A 403 29.68 -40.24 3.83
N SER A 404 29.62 -41.37 4.52
CA SER A 404 29.10 -41.49 5.88
C SER A 404 29.85 -42.58 6.65
N GLY A 405 29.75 -42.60 7.99
CA GLY A 405 30.53 -43.49 8.88
C GLY A 405 31.96 -43.00 9.19
N ALA A 406 32.47 -42.04 8.43
CA ALA A 406 33.70 -41.29 8.70
C ALA A 406 33.43 -39.78 8.72
N ALA A 407 34.40 -38.98 9.21
CA ALA A 407 34.34 -37.52 9.25
C ALA A 407 34.61 -36.85 7.88
N CYS A 408 34.22 -37.52 6.80
CA CYS A 408 34.44 -37.14 5.42
C CYS A 408 33.18 -36.44 4.89
N GLY A 409 33.37 -35.32 4.18
CA GLY A 409 32.25 -34.44 3.81
C GLY A 409 31.36 -34.96 2.67
N VAL A 410 30.37 -34.13 2.33
CA VAL A 410 29.67 -34.22 1.04
C VAL A 410 30.60 -33.79 -0.10
N GLY A 411 30.45 -34.40 -1.28
CA GLY A 411 31.17 -34.01 -2.50
C GLY A 411 32.70 -34.15 -2.52
N VAL A 412 33.33 -34.83 -1.54
CA VAL A 412 34.80 -35.02 -1.53
C VAL A 412 35.22 -36.35 -2.15
N HIS A 413 36.17 -36.31 -3.09
CA HIS A 413 36.67 -37.52 -3.78
C HIS A 413 37.63 -38.35 -2.92
N THR A 414 38.13 -37.83 -1.80
CA THR A 414 38.96 -38.56 -0.84
C THR A 414 38.41 -38.49 0.58
N CYS A 415 38.60 -39.57 1.34
CA CYS A 415 38.13 -39.71 2.71
C CYS A 415 39.21 -40.34 3.58
N GLN A 416 39.58 -39.71 4.70
CA GLN A 416 40.62 -40.21 5.60
C GLN A 416 40.03 -40.81 6.87
N VAL A 417 40.48 -42.02 7.20
CA VAL A 417 39.91 -42.88 8.24
C VAL A 417 41.03 -43.41 9.14
N THR A 418 41.08 -42.96 10.40
CA THR A 418 42.03 -43.50 11.39
C THR A 418 41.45 -44.76 12.03
N MET A 419 42.15 -45.88 11.87
CA MET A 419 41.74 -47.20 12.36
C MET A 419 42.17 -47.40 13.82
N ASN A 420 41.43 -46.76 14.73
CA ASN A 420 41.56 -46.89 16.19
C ASN A 420 40.45 -47.74 16.84
N GLN A 421 39.54 -48.25 16.01
CA GLN A 421 38.43 -49.16 16.29
C GLN A 421 37.94 -49.73 14.94
N ALA A 422 37.14 -50.79 14.96
CA ALA A 422 36.44 -51.22 13.74
C ALA A 422 35.50 -50.11 13.24
N ARG A 423 35.38 -49.97 11.92
CA ARG A 423 34.60 -48.90 11.27
C ARG A 423 33.92 -49.41 10.02
N THR A 424 32.69 -48.94 9.79
CA THR A 424 32.01 -49.08 8.50
C THR A 424 31.88 -47.69 7.88
N VAL A 425 32.23 -47.59 6.60
CA VAL A 425 32.11 -46.37 5.80
C VAL A 425 31.20 -46.65 4.61
N ALA A 426 30.32 -45.72 4.27
CA ALA A 426 29.47 -45.82 3.08
C ALA A 426 29.67 -44.60 2.18
N ILE A 427 29.74 -44.84 0.87
CA ILE A 427 29.70 -43.79 -0.15
C ILE A 427 28.42 -43.91 -0.98
N GLU A 428 27.85 -42.76 -1.30
CA GLU A 428 26.80 -42.63 -2.31
C GLU A 428 27.34 -41.85 -3.53
N PHE A 429 27.30 -42.50 -4.70
CA PHE A 429 27.47 -41.87 -6.00
C PHE A 429 26.09 -41.60 -6.59
N ARG A 430 25.76 -40.34 -6.88
CA ARG A 430 24.48 -40.02 -7.56
C ARG A 430 24.71 -39.66 -9.01
N ARG A 431 23.78 -40.07 -9.87
CA ARG A 431 23.78 -39.70 -11.29
C ARG A 431 23.58 -38.20 -11.39
N GLN A 432 24.29 -37.54 -12.30
CA GLN A 432 24.07 -36.14 -12.63
C GLN A 432 23.39 -35.99 -14.00
N TYR A 433 22.63 -34.91 -14.14
CA TYR A 433 21.97 -34.48 -15.37
C TYR A 433 22.20 -32.98 -15.58
N THR A 434 22.18 -32.56 -16.84
CA THR A 434 22.36 -31.17 -17.23
C THR A 434 21.01 -30.45 -17.29
N LEU A 435 20.91 -29.32 -16.60
CA LEU A 435 19.83 -28.34 -16.74
C LEU A 435 20.35 -27.17 -17.58
N THR A 436 19.88 -27.06 -18.82
CA THR A 436 20.05 -25.85 -19.65
C THR A 436 18.94 -24.86 -19.34
N ALA A 437 19.28 -23.60 -19.16
CA ALA A 437 18.30 -22.52 -19.07
C ALA A 437 18.63 -21.39 -20.04
N SER A 438 17.59 -20.85 -20.68
CA SER A 438 17.66 -19.88 -21.77
C SER A 438 16.63 -18.77 -21.63
N THR A 439 17.00 -17.52 -21.92
CA THR A 439 16.04 -16.41 -22.03
C THR A 439 15.74 -16.10 -23.49
N ASN A 440 14.45 -15.97 -23.81
CA ASN A 440 13.92 -15.84 -25.16
C ASN A 440 12.97 -14.63 -25.25
N GLY A 441 12.64 -14.21 -26.48
CA GLY A 441 11.71 -13.11 -26.75
C GLY A 441 12.40 -11.77 -27.03
N SER A 442 11.65 -10.67 -26.93
CA SER A 442 12.15 -9.32 -27.21
C SER A 442 12.64 -8.56 -25.98
N GLY A 443 12.38 -9.09 -24.78
CA GLY A 443 12.76 -8.51 -23.49
C GLY A 443 14.02 -9.14 -22.91
N ALA A 444 14.62 -8.43 -21.95
CA ALA A 444 15.71 -8.93 -21.13
C ALA A 444 15.19 -9.35 -19.75
N GLY A 445 15.89 -10.32 -19.14
CA GLY A 445 15.59 -10.84 -17.81
C GLY A 445 16.57 -11.95 -17.45
N THR A 446 16.50 -12.41 -16.21
CA THR A 446 17.33 -13.51 -15.70
C THR A 446 16.46 -14.69 -15.27
N ILE A 447 16.96 -15.90 -15.51
CA ILE A 447 16.47 -17.12 -14.83
C ILE A 447 17.40 -17.38 -13.65
N ALA A 448 16.85 -17.53 -12.45
CA ALA A 448 17.61 -17.80 -11.23
C ALA A 448 16.99 -18.92 -10.38
N GLY A 449 17.82 -19.80 -9.84
CA GLY A 449 17.42 -20.93 -8.99
C GLY A 449 18.32 -22.15 -9.23
N GLY A 450 18.40 -23.11 -8.31
CA GLY A 450 19.18 -24.34 -8.50
C GLY A 450 20.66 -24.15 -8.89
N GLY A 451 21.29 -23.06 -8.45
CA GLY A 451 22.66 -22.71 -8.83
C GLY A 451 22.83 -22.02 -10.19
N ILE A 452 21.80 -21.99 -11.06
CA ILE A 452 21.85 -21.20 -12.30
C ILE A 452 21.44 -19.74 -12.09
N SER A 453 22.04 -18.86 -12.90
CA SER A 453 21.72 -17.43 -13.01
C SER A 453 22.00 -16.97 -14.46
N CYS A 454 21.05 -17.24 -15.38
CA CYS A 454 21.30 -17.12 -16.82
C CYS A 454 20.79 -15.80 -17.42
N SER A 455 21.62 -15.20 -18.29
CA SER A 455 21.23 -14.14 -19.24
C SER A 455 22.26 -14.06 -20.38
N PRO A 456 22.00 -14.58 -21.61
CA PRO A 456 20.77 -15.27 -22.02
C PRO A 456 20.74 -16.75 -21.61
N THR A 457 21.87 -17.46 -21.74
CA THR A 457 21.93 -18.93 -21.60
C THR A 457 23.00 -19.36 -20.61
N CYS A 458 22.68 -20.33 -19.76
CA CYS A 458 23.66 -21.03 -18.91
C CYS A 458 23.19 -22.45 -18.56
N THR A 459 24.12 -23.27 -18.07
CA THR A 459 23.92 -24.69 -17.75
C THR A 459 24.44 -25.00 -16.35
N ALA A 460 23.77 -25.92 -15.64
CA ALA A 460 24.32 -26.53 -14.42
C ALA A 460 24.15 -28.05 -14.46
N THR A 461 25.07 -28.78 -13.81
CA THR A 461 24.91 -30.20 -13.50
C THR A 461 24.28 -30.36 -12.11
N LEU A 462 23.27 -31.21 -12.01
CA LEU A 462 22.46 -31.42 -10.81
C LEU A 462 22.22 -32.91 -10.60
N PHE A 463 21.96 -33.34 -9.37
CA PHE A 463 21.79 -34.76 -9.06
C PHE A 463 20.41 -35.27 -9.46
N GLN A 464 20.34 -36.56 -9.75
CA GLN A 464 19.09 -37.23 -10.07
C GLN A 464 18.07 -37.09 -8.93
N ASN A 465 16.83 -36.74 -9.32
CA ASN A 465 15.71 -36.38 -8.44
C ASN A 465 15.84 -35.05 -7.70
N ASP A 466 16.86 -34.22 -7.95
CA ASP A 466 16.87 -32.84 -7.44
C ASP A 466 15.64 -32.07 -7.97
N VAL A 467 14.98 -31.33 -7.08
CA VAL A 467 13.79 -30.52 -7.38
C VAL A 467 14.17 -29.05 -7.42
N VAL A 468 14.28 -28.53 -8.63
CA VAL A 468 14.75 -27.17 -8.92
C VAL A 468 13.58 -26.22 -9.04
N ASN A 469 13.52 -25.23 -8.16
CA ASN A 469 12.59 -24.10 -8.30
C ASN A 469 13.29 -22.96 -9.04
N LEU A 470 12.76 -22.55 -10.18
CA LEU A 470 13.29 -21.44 -11.01
C LEU A 470 12.35 -20.23 -10.97
N GLY A 471 12.94 -19.07 -10.69
CA GLY A 471 12.31 -17.76 -10.83
C GLY A 471 12.77 -17.08 -12.13
N ALA A 472 11.85 -16.39 -12.80
CA ALA A 472 12.14 -15.52 -13.93
C ALA A 472 11.98 -14.05 -13.49
N THR A 473 13.09 -13.33 -13.42
CA THR A 473 13.12 -11.91 -13.00
C THR A 473 13.31 -11.04 -14.23
N PRO A 474 12.34 -10.20 -14.63
CA PRO A 474 12.54 -9.27 -15.73
C PRO A 474 13.66 -8.27 -15.42
N ALA A 475 14.42 -7.87 -16.44
CA ALA A 475 15.46 -6.86 -16.27
C ALA A 475 14.83 -5.51 -15.88
N ALA A 476 15.59 -4.68 -15.16
CA ALA A 476 15.13 -3.39 -14.67
C ALA A 476 14.56 -2.51 -15.79
N ALA A 477 13.42 -1.88 -15.52
CA ALA A 477 12.78 -0.96 -16.47
C ALA A 477 13.67 0.28 -16.72
N GLY A 478 13.73 0.72 -17.96
CA GLY A 478 14.37 1.97 -18.36
C GLY A 478 13.36 3.10 -18.50
N THR A 479 13.85 4.29 -18.86
CA THR A 479 12.97 5.43 -19.17
C THR A 479 12.07 5.12 -20.36
N GLY A 480 10.77 4.96 -20.10
CA GLY A 480 9.74 4.69 -21.10
C GLY A 480 9.66 3.24 -21.61
N TYR A 481 10.37 2.28 -21.02
CA TYR A 481 10.23 0.86 -21.39
C TYR A 481 10.40 -0.08 -20.19
N GLN A 482 9.69 -1.20 -20.21
CA GLN A 482 9.81 -2.26 -19.21
C GLN A 482 10.01 -3.62 -19.87
N HIS A 483 10.45 -4.58 -19.08
CA HIS A 483 10.50 -5.99 -19.46
C HIS A 483 9.47 -6.75 -18.64
N VAL A 484 8.75 -7.68 -19.29
CA VAL A 484 7.69 -8.47 -18.66
C VAL A 484 7.97 -9.94 -18.95
N PHE A 485 8.01 -10.76 -17.89
CA PHE A 485 8.01 -12.21 -18.03
C PHE A 485 6.62 -12.66 -18.49
N THR A 486 6.56 -13.50 -19.54
CA THR A 486 5.29 -13.94 -20.13
C THR A 486 4.99 -15.41 -19.85
N GLN A 487 5.95 -16.30 -20.06
CA GLN A 487 5.78 -17.75 -19.88
C GLN A 487 7.11 -18.49 -19.85
N TRP A 488 7.10 -19.66 -19.20
CA TRP A 488 8.08 -20.73 -19.37
C TRP A 488 7.73 -21.60 -20.58
N GLY A 489 8.76 -22.18 -21.20
CA GLY A 489 8.65 -23.27 -22.17
C GLY A 489 9.78 -24.29 -22.01
N GLY A 490 9.59 -25.51 -22.52
CA GLY A 490 10.52 -26.63 -22.34
C GLY A 490 10.06 -27.55 -21.20
N ALA A 491 10.94 -27.85 -20.24
CA ALA A 491 10.59 -28.66 -19.07
C ALA A 491 9.60 -27.97 -18.10
N CYS A 492 9.38 -26.65 -18.24
CA CYS A 492 8.35 -25.88 -17.56
C CYS A 492 7.44 -25.19 -18.59
N ASN A 493 6.16 -24.97 -18.24
CA ASN A 493 5.15 -24.43 -19.17
C ASN A 493 4.29 -23.33 -18.52
N GLY A 494 3.98 -22.28 -19.28
CA GLY A 494 3.05 -21.22 -18.87
C GLY A 494 3.62 -20.20 -17.88
N ALA A 495 2.76 -19.34 -17.32
CA ALA A 495 3.17 -18.18 -16.51
C ALA A 495 3.33 -18.47 -15.00
N GLY A 496 3.25 -19.73 -14.57
CA GLY A 496 3.36 -20.13 -13.16
C GLY A 496 4.79 -20.16 -12.62
N ALA A 497 4.96 -20.63 -11.39
CA ALA A 497 6.29 -20.99 -10.88
C ALA A 497 6.84 -22.20 -11.66
N CYS A 498 8.11 -22.17 -12.05
CA CYS A 498 8.76 -23.30 -12.69
C CYS A 498 9.40 -24.20 -11.64
N GLN A 499 8.99 -25.47 -11.63
CA GLN A 499 9.61 -26.52 -10.84
C GLN A 499 10.01 -27.67 -11.78
N VAL A 500 11.29 -28.03 -11.76
CA VAL A 500 11.86 -29.11 -12.59
C VAL A 500 12.37 -30.21 -11.67
N THR A 501 12.03 -31.46 -11.95
CA THR A 501 12.68 -32.63 -11.33
C THR A 501 13.69 -33.22 -12.31
N MET A 502 14.93 -33.44 -11.84
CA MET A 502 16.02 -33.94 -12.68
C MET A 502 15.97 -35.47 -12.82
N ASP A 503 15.10 -35.97 -13.70
CA ASP A 503 15.01 -37.39 -14.11
C ASP A 503 15.79 -37.71 -15.40
N GLY A 504 16.34 -36.67 -16.05
CA GLY A 504 16.96 -36.65 -17.37
C GLY A 504 17.61 -35.28 -17.60
N ASP A 505 18.36 -35.12 -18.70
CA ASP A 505 18.78 -33.78 -19.13
C ASP A 505 17.55 -32.94 -19.51
N LYS A 506 17.54 -31.65 -19.15
CA LYS A 506 16.37 -30.76 -19.29
C LYS A 506 16.76 -29.40 -19.86
N ASP A 507 15.96 -28.92 -20.82
CA ASP A 507 16.01 -27.55 -21.29
C ASP A 507 14.82 -26.75 -20.74
N VAL A 508 15.09 -25.57 -20.19
CA VAL A 508 14.09 -24.58 -19.78
C VAL A 508 14.32 -23.28 -20.57
N SER A 509 13.22 -22.64 -20.95
CA SER A 509 13.23 -21.29 -21.51
C SER A 509 12.27 -20.38 -20.75
N ALA A 510 12.68 -19.12 -20.52
CA ALA A 510 11.82 -18.06 -20.02
C ALA A 510 11.65 -17.00 -21.11
N THR A 511 10.40 -16.75 -21.52
CA THR A 511 10.09 -15.75 -22.55
C THR A 511 9.81 -14.40 -21.90
N PHE A 512 10.67 -13.41 -22.18
CA PHE A 512 10.47 -12.03 -21.78
C PHE A 512 10.06 -11.19 -22.99
N THR A 513 9.05 -10.33 -22.82
CA THR A 513 8.64 -9.36 -23.83
C THR A 513 9.08 -7.97 -23.38
N LYS A 514 9.68 -7.19 -24.29
CA LYS A 514 9.92 -5.77 -24.08
C LYS A 514 8.62 -5.02 -24.38
N GLN A 515 8.22 -4.16 -23.45
CA GLN A 515 7.09 -3.27 -23.62
C GLN A 515 7.54 -1.82 -23.61
N TYR A 516 6.94 -0.99 -24.46
CA TYR A 516 7.17 0.44 -24.51
C TYR A 516 5.96 1.21 -23.96
N GLN A 517 6.25 2.32 -23.28
CA GLN A 517 5.24 3.19 -22.72
C GLN A 517 4.71 4.14 -23.80
N LEU A 518 3.40 4.14 -24.00
CA LEU A 518 2.69 5.25 -24.62
C LEU A 518 2.24 6.20 -23.51
N SER A 519 2.54 7.48 -23.68
CA SER A 519 2.05 8.58 -22.85
C SER A 519 1.13 9.45 -23.70
N VAL A 520 -0.09 9.72 -23.21
CA VAL A 520 -1.06 10.60 -23.86
C VAL A 520 -1.43 11.73 -22.90
N GLY A 521 -0.95 12.94 -23.18
CA GLY A 521 -1.27 14.17 -22.48
C GLY A 521 -2.45 14.91 -23.10
N HIS A 522 -3.14 15.71 -22.29
CA HIS A 522 -4.14 16.68 -22.73
C HIS A 522 -3.55 18.10 -22.75
N ALA A 523 -3.90 18.88 -23.77
CA ALA A 523 -3.56 20.30 -23.87
C ALA A 523 -4.73 21.13 -24.41
N GLY A 524 -4.62 22.46 -24.30
CA GLY A 524 -5.73 23.38 -24.54
C GLY A 524 -6.65 23.50 -23.32
N ALA A 525 -7.70 24.32 -23.45
CA ALA A 525 -8.63 24.62 -22.36
C ALA A 525 -9.94 23.80 -22.40
N GLY A 526 -10.15 23.02 -23.47
CA GLY A 526 -11.31 22.16 -23.64
C GLY A 526 -11.13 20.77 -23.01
N GLY A 527 -12.24 20.06 -22.84
CA GLY A 527 -12.26 18.68 -22.39
C GLY A 527 -12.47 17.68 -23.53
N GLY A 528 -12.00 16.45 -23.34
CA GLY A 528 -12.23 15.35 -24.27
C GLY A 528 -11.68 14.04 -23.72
N THR A 529 -11.94 12.95 -24.44
CA THR A 529 -11.42 11.61 -24.14
C THR A 529 -10.67 11.06 -25.34
N VAL A 530 -9.42 10.67 -25.15
CA VAL A 530 -8.65 9.89 -26.12
C VAL A 530 -8.79 8.41 -25.80
N THR A 531 -9.27 7.64 -26.77
CA THR A 531 -9.39 6.17 -26.71
C THR A 531 -8.41 5.51 -27.67
N GLY A 532 -8.11 4.21 -27.49
CA GLY A 532 -7.22 3.50 -28.42
C GLY A 532 -7.12 1.99 -28.24
N THR A 533 -6.28 1.36 -29.08
CA THR A 533 -6.09 -0.10 -29.18
C THR A 533 -5.97 -0.78 -27.81
N GLY A 534 -6.69 -1.90 -27.62
CA GLY A 534 -6.60 -2.71 -26.41
C GLY A 534 -7.24 -2.08 -25.16
N GLY A 535 -8.22 -1.18 -25.35
CA GLY A 535 -9.02 -0.60 -24.27
C GLY A 535 -8.36 0.57 -23.54
N PHE A 536 -7.39 1.24 -24.17
CA PHE A 536 -6.82 2.47 -23.63
C PHE A 536 -7.87 3.60 -23.66
N SER A 537 -7.95 4.37 -22.57
CA SER A 537 -8.79 5.55 -22.46
C SER A 537 -8.12 6.57 -21.53
N CYS A 538 -8.19 7.85 -21.91
CA CYS A 538 -7.66 8.97 -21.15
C CYS A 538 -8.60 10.17 -21.29
N ALA A 539 -9.23 10.62 -20.20
CA ALA A 539 -10.24 11.69 -20.20
C ALA A 539 -9.78 13.01 -19.58
N ALA A 540 -8.59 13.04 -18.96
CA ALA A 540 -7.97 14.23 -18.39
C ALA A 540 -6.48 13.99 -18.11
N GLY A 541 -5.67 15.05 -18.10
CA GLY A 541 -4.27 15.00 -17.71
C GLY A 541 -3.39 14.14 -18.63
N THR A 542 -2.39 13.48 -18.05
CA THR A 542 -1.48 12.57 -18.77
C THR A 542 -1.68 11.14 -18.31
N CYS A 543 -2.23 10.30 -19.19
CA CYS A 543 -2.37 8.86 -18.93
C CYS A 543 -1.27 8.10 -19.66
N THR A 544 -0.81 6.98 -19.09
CA THR A 544 0.21 6.13 -19.74
C THR A 544 -0.20 4.67 -19.74
N ARG A 545 0.24 3.91 -20.74
CA ARG A 545 0.03 2.46 -20.85
C ARG A 545 1.20 1.81 -21.57
N PHE A 546 1.63 0.65 -21.09
CA PHE A 546 2.63 -0.17 -21.77
C PHE A 546 1.99 -1.08 -22.82
N TYR A 547 2.70 -1.29 -23.93
CA TYR A 547 2.32 -2.15 -25.04
C TYR A 547 3.52 -3.01 -25.46
N ASP A 548 3.28 -4.24 -25.91
CA ASP A 548 4.32 -5.13 -26.43
C ASP A 548 5.02 -4.53 -27.65
N SER A 549 6.34 -4.68 -27.71
CA SER A 549 7.18 -4.11 -28.78
C SER A 549 6.71 -4.53 -30.17
N GLY A 550 6.35 -3.55 -30.99
CA GLY A 550 5.80 -3.76 -32.34
C GLY A 550 4.27 -3.71 -32.43
N THR A 551 3.56 -3.52 -31.31
CA THR A 551 2.09 -3.36 -31.33
C THR A 551 1.69 -2.09 -32.09
N ALA A 552 0.75 -2.21 -33.03
CA ALA A 552 0.12 -1.07 -33.69
C ALA A 552 -0.98 -0.46 -32.80
N VAL A 553 -0.84 0.82 -32.43
CA VAL A 553 -1.79 1.56 -31.61
C VAL A 553 -2.43 2.66 -32.45
N SER A 554 -3.75 2.59 -32.59
CA SER A 554 -4.56 3.69 -33.14
C SER A 554 -5.19 4.45 -31.98
N LEU A 555 -5.21 5.79 -32.06
CA LEU A 555 -5.88 6.67 -31.11
C LEU A 555 -7.02 7.44 -31.80
N SER A 556 -8.14 7.59 -31.07
CA SER A 556 -9.31 8.35 -31.49
C SER A 556 -9.75 9.31 -30.39
N ALA A 557 -9.92 10.59 -30.72
CA ALA A 557 -10.28 11.66 -29.80
C ALA A 557 -11.78 12.01 -29.91
N ALA A 558 -12.51 11.89 -28.81
CA ALA A 558 -13.89 12.35 -28.68
C ALA A 558 -13.91 13.60 -27.79
N PRO A 559 -14.17 14.81 -28.32
CA PRO A 559 -14.29 16.00 -27.49
C PRO A 559 -15.55 15.96 -26.60
N ASN A 560 -15.47 16.59 -25.43
CA ASN A 560 -16.63 16.77 -24.55
C ASN A 560 -17.54 17.90 -25.08
N ALA A 561 -18.79 17.95 -24.63
CA ALA A 561 -19.71 19.03 -24.99
C ALA A 561 -19.12 20.41 -24.61
N GLY A 562 -19.19 21.37 -25.55
CA GLY A 562 -18.54 22.68 -25.40
C GLY A 562 -17.03 22.68 -25.68
N SER A 563 -16.48 21.61 -26.27
CA SER A 563 -15.09 21.54 -26.73
C SER A 563 -14.99 20.97 -28.14
N ALA A 564 -13.91 21.29 -28.85
CA ALA A 564 -13.53 20.69 -30.12
C ALA A 564 -12.12 20.11 -30.05
N PHE A 565 -11.91 18.97 -30.71
CA PHE A 565 -10.59 18.40 -30.90
C PHE A 565 -9.87 19.17 -32.02
N ALA A 566 -8.69 19.71 -31.72
CA ALA A 566 -7.93 20.52 -32.67
C ALA A 566 -6.92 19.68 -33.46
N ALA A 567 -6.03 18.97 -32.77
CA ALA A 567 -5.04 18.08 -33.36
C ALA A 567 -4.37 17.18 -32.31
N TYR A 568 -3.74 16.12 -32.76
CA TYR A 568 -2.63 15.47 -32.06
C TYR A 568 -1.32 16.24 -32.32
N GLY A 569 -0.44 16.24 -31.32
CA GLY A 569 0.95 16.71 -31.36
C GLY A 569 1.88 15.73 -30.65
N GLY A 570 3.18 16.02 -30.64
CA GLY A 570 4.22 15.09 -30.17
C GLY A 570 4.59 14.09 -31.28
N ASP A 571 4.61 12.80 -30.97
CA ASP A 571 4.92 11.73 -31.93
C ASP A 571 3.81 11.46 -32.96
N CYS A 572 2.67 12.15 -32.83
CA CYS A 572 1.59 12.19 -33.81
C CYS A 572 1.30 13.63 -34.23
N SER A 573 0.72 13.81 -35.42
CA SER A 573 0.35 15.13 -35.94
C SER A 573 -1.00 15.11 -36.67
N GLY A 574 -1.76 16.21 -36.56
CA GLY A 574 -3.04 16.38 -37.25
C GLY A 574 -4.19 15.57 -36.64
N GLY A 575 -5.20 15.24 -37.44
CA GLY A 575 -6.48 14.70 -36.96
C GLY A 575 -6.50 13.20 -36.61
N SER A 576 -5.43 12.44 -36.92
CA SER A 576 -5.39 10.97 -36.74
C SER A 576 -4.03 10.52 -36.23
N CYS A 577 -4.00 9.61 -35.26
CA CYS A 577 -2.76 9.11 -34.67
C CYS A 577 -2.70 7.59 -34.73
N ASN A 578 -1.76 7.07 -35.51
CA ASN A 578 -1.44 5.64 -35.65
C ASN A 578 0.05 5.46 -35.40
N LEU A 579 0.41 4.70 -34.37
CA LEU A 579 1.78 4.46 -33.93
C LEU A 579 2.10 2.96 -33.97
N THR A 580 3.38 2.63 -34.10
CA THR A 580 3.90 1.28 -33.86
C THR A 580 4.84 1.37 -32.67
N MET A 581 4.52 0.69 -31.57
CA MET A 581 5.24 0.80 -30.30
C MET A 581 6.62 0.12 -30.36
N ASN A 582 7.58 0.74 -31.05
CA ASN A 582 8.97 0.29 -31.18
C ASN A 582 9.94 1.13 -30.32
N ALA A 583 9.45 2.24 -29.78
CA ALA A 583 10.08 3.12 -28.80
C ALA A 583 9.02 3.61 -27.80
N ALA A 584 9.47 4.29 -26.74
CA ALA A 584 8.55 5.03 -25.87
C ALA A 584 7.96 6.21 -26.66
N HIS A 585 6.66 6.43 -26.57
CA HIS A 585 5.96 7.46 -27.35
C HIS A 585 5.21 8.45 -26.47
N SER A 586 5.23 9.73 -26.89
CA SER A 586 4.54 10.82 -26.22
C SER A 586 3.66 11.57 -27.21
N VAL A 587 2.34 11.45 -27.03
CA VAL A 587 1.32 12.15 -27.81
C VAL A 587 0.62 13.18 -26.93
N THR A 588 0.29 14.33 -27.49
CA THR A 588 -0.56 15.34 -26.85
C THR A 588 -1.82 15.51 -27.68
N ALA A 589 -2.99 15.31 -27.09
CA ALA A 589 -4.27 15.65 -27.72
C ALA A 589 -4.69 17.05 -27.30
N THR A 590 -4.84 17.97 -28.27
CA THR A 590 -5.26 19.34 -28.01
C THR A 590 -6.78 19.45 -28.16
N PHE A 591 -7.46 19.82 -27.07
CA PHE A 591 -8.88 20.14 -27.05
C PHE A 591 -9.05 21.63 -26.72
N ASN A 592 -9.73 22.36 -27.59
CA ASN A 592 -10.03 23.77 -27.39
C ASN A 592 -11.49 23.92 -26.94
N LEU A 593 -11.77 24.89 -26.07
CA LEU A 593 -13.15 25.31 -25.80
C LEU A 593 -13.76 25.86 -27.09
N ILE A 594 -15.03 25.54 -27.32
CA ILE A 594 -15.87 26.17 -28.34
C ILE A 594 -17.05 26.86 -27.68
N TYR A 595 -17.47 27.95 -28.28
CA TYR A 595 -18.55 28.79 -27.79
C TYR A 595 -19.53 29.09 -28.91
N ARG A 596 -20.81 28.80 -28.67
CA ARG A 596 -21.88 29.11 -29.61
C ARG A 596 -22.06 30.62 -29.71
N LEU A 597 -21.99 31.13 -30.94
CA LEU A 597 -22.49 32.45 -31.31
C LEU A 597 -23.88 32.26 -31.93
N THR A 598 -24.92 32.78 -31.28
CA THR A 598 -26.27 32.85 -31.83
C THR A 598 -26.50 34.26 -32.36
N VAL A 599 -26.86 34.41 -33.63
CA VAL A 599 -27.33 35.67 -34.19
C VAL A 599 -28.85 35.64 -34.30
N ALA A 600 -29.51 36.73 -33.90
CA ALA A 600 -30.96 36.89 -34.07
C ALA A 600 -31.24 38.14 -34.91
N VAL A 601 -31.82 37.97 -36.09
CA VAL A 601 -32.18 39.09 -36.98
C VAL A 601 -33.65 39.46 -36.81
N THR A 602 -33.93 40.75 -36.68
CA THR A 602 -35.30 41.31 -36.63
C THR A 602 -35.42 42.42 -37.67
N GLY A 603 -36.38 42.30 -38.59
CA GLY A 603 -36.55 43.20 -39.74
C GLY A 603 -35.96 42.63 -41.04
N GLY A 604 -35.94 43.45 -42.10
CA GLY A 604 -35.41 43.07 -43.41
C GLY A 604 -33.89 43.26 -43.49
N GLY A 605 -33.16 42.15 -43.60
CA GLY A 605 -31.72 42.13 -43.82
C GLY A 605 -31.10 40.77 -43.50
N VAL A 606 -29.82 40.62 -43.83
CA VAL A 606 -29.01 39.41 -43.60
C VAL A 606 -27.74 39.76 -42.84
N VAL A 607 -27.31 38.87 -41.94
CA VAL A 607 -26.06 38.96 -41.19
C VAL A 607 -25.20 37.73 -41.49
N THR A 608 -24.02 37.94 -42.08
CA THR A 608 -23.01 36.89 -42.36
C THR A 608 -21.81 37.01 -41.42
N SER A 609 -21.04 35.94 -41.26
CA SER A 609 -19.82 35.91 -40.44
C SER A 609 -18.52 35.73 -41.23
N ASN A 610 -17.42 36.22 -40.67
CA ASN A 610 -16.06 35.83 -41.01
C ASN A 610 -15.28 35.51 -39.72
N PRO A 611 -14.84 34.26 -39.50
CA PRO A 611 -14.98 33.09 -40.38
C PRO A 611 -16.43 32.68 -40.67
N ALA A 612 -16.65 32.15 -41.87
CA ALA A 612 -17.96 31.71 -42.33
C ALA A 612 -18.54 30.60 -41.44
N GLY A 613 -19.87 30.60 -41.29
CA GLY A 613 -20.61 29.68 -40.42
C GLY A 613 -21.97 30.24 -39.96
N ILE A 614 -22.16 31.55 -40.00
CA ILE A 614 -23.47 32.19 -39.81
C ILE A 614 -23.89 32.90 -41.10
N THR A 615 -25.14 32.72 -41.50
CA THR A 615 -25.87 33.53 -42.50
C THR A 615 -27.33 33.61 -42.08
N CYS A 616 -27.61 34.51 -41.15
CA CYS A 616 -28.92 34.65 -40.50
C CYS A 616 -29.71 35.81 -41.13
N GLY A 617 -30.97 35.61 -41.51
CA GLY A 617 -31.82 36.72 -41.99
C GLY A 617 -32.86 36.33 -43.03
N THR A 618 -33.18 37.25 -43.94
CA THR A 618 -34.23 37.08 -44.95
C THR A 618 -33.98 35.87 -45.86
N GLY A 619 -34.70 34.77 -45.58
CA GLY A 619 -34.64 33.53 -46.34
C GLY A 619 -33.59 32.52 -45.88
N ASN A 620 -32.76 32.82 -44.85
CA ASN A 620 -31.78 31.87 -44.32
C ASN A 620 -31.87 31.74 -42.79
N THR A 621 -31.95 30.50 -42.33
CA THR A 621 -32.11 30.09 -40.93
C THR A 621 -30.78 29.75 -40.24
N ASP A 622 -29.64 29.88 -40.93
CA ASP A 622 -28.33 29.51 -40.40
C ASP A 622 -27.78 30.57 -39.43
N CYS A 623 -28.33 30.53 -38.22
CA CYS A 623 -28.22 31.57 -37.20
C CYS A 623 -27.33 31.19 -36.01
N THR A 624 -26.65 30.03 -36.03
CA THR A 624 -25.82 29.54 -34.91
C THR A 624 -24.57 28.79 -35.38
N GLU A 625 -23.40 29.23 -34.93
CA GLU A 625 -22.12 28.51 -35.16
C GLU A 625 -21.31 28.41 -33.87
N ASP A 626 -20.50 27.35 -33.73
CA ASP A 626 -19.57 27.12 -32.62
C ASP A 626 -18.14 27.55 -32.98
N TYR A 627 -17.70 28.69 -32.44
CA TYR A 627 -16.35 29.23 -32.67
C TYR A 627 -15.38 28.84 -31.55
N THR A 628 -14.08 28.77 -31.86
CA THR A 628 -13.05 28.47 -30.86
C THR A 628 -12.85 29.62 -29.87
N ALA A 629 -12.47 29.29 -28.64
CA ALA A 629 -12.26 30.28 -27.59
C ALA A 629 -11.18 31.32 -27.97
N SER A 630 -11.48 32.58 -27.69
CA SER A 630 -10.67 33.78 -28.05
C SER A 630 -10.58 34.07 -29.55
N GLN A 631 -11.39 33.42 -30.39
CA GLN A 631 -11.53 33.76 -31.80
C GLN A 631 -12.37 35.03 -31.96
N SER A 632 -11.89 36.01 -32.73
CA SER A 632 -12.71 37.18 -33.11
C SER A 632 -13.49 36.87 -34.39
N VAL A 633 -14.80 37.09 -34.34
CA VAL A 633 -15.73 36.83 -35.45
C VAL A 633 -16.28 38.16 -35.95
N ALA A 634 -15.99 38.51 -37.20
CA ALA A 634 -16.54 39.71 -37.83
C ALA A 634 -17.91 39.39 -38.44
N LEU A 635 -18.97 39.96 -37.87
CA LEU A 635 -20.33 39.93 -38.42
C LEU A 635 -20.52 41.09 -39.40
N THR A 636 -21.08 40.82 -40.58
CA THR A 636 -21.41 41.82 -41.61
C THR A 636 -22.92 41.85 -41.80
N ALA A 637 -23.56 42.99 -41.49
CA ALA A 637 -24.98 43.22 -41.69
C ALA A 637 -25.23 43.88 -43.05
N THR A 638 -26.14 43.31 -43.84
CA THR A 638 -26.61 43.83 -45.12
C THR A 638 -28.12 44.07 -45.02
N PRO A 639 -28.60 45.32 -44.91
CA PRO A 639 -30.02 45.61 -44.90
C PRO A 639 -30.72 45.27 -46.22
N ASP A 640 -31.99 44.89 -46.15
CA ASP A 640 -32.84 44.80 -47.34
C ASP A 640 -33.22 46.21 -47.86
N PRO A 641 -33.58 46.37 -49.14
CA PRO A 641 -33.94 47.68 -49.71
C PRO A 641 -35.01 48.43 -48.91
N GLY A 642 -34.64 49.62 -48.42
CA GLY A 642 -35.50 50.47 -47.58
C GLY A 642 -35.43 50.17 -46.08
N TYR A 643 -34.58 49.23 -45.64
CA TYR A 643 -34.19 49.04 -44.24
C TYR A 643 -32.79 49.57 -43.99
N GLU A 644 -32.47 49.87 -42.73
CA GLU A 644 -31.13 50.25 -42.27
C GLU A 644 -30.86 49.69 -40.86
N VAL A 645 -29.58 49.51 -40.51
CA VAL A 645 -29.17 48.95 -39.20
C VAL A 645 -29.55 49.90 -38.06
N PHE A 646 -30.59 49.55 -37.32
CA PHE A 646 -31.10 50.35 -36.20
C PHE A 646 -30.30 50.13 -34.90
N SER A 647 -29.96 48.88 -34.59
CA SER A 647 -29.20 48.55 -33.38
C SER A 647 -28.58 47.15 -33.40
N TRP A 648 -27.38 47.03 -32.85
CA TRP A 648 -26.78 45.76 -32.39
C TRP A 648 -26.98 45.62 -30.87
N SER A 649 -27.13 44.39 -30.36
CA SER A 649 -27.24 44.13 -28.91
C SER A 649 -25.89 43.95 -28.19
N ILE A 650 -24.77 44.26 -28.85
CA ILE A 650 -23.41 44.00 -28.36
C ILE A 650 -22.59 45.29 -28.28
N ALA A 651 -21.92 45.49 -27.13
CA ALA A 651 -21.12 46.67 -26.88
C ALA A 651 -19.93 46.77 -27.86
N GLY A 652 -19.69 47.98 -28.37
CA GLY A 652 -18.68 48.26 -29.40
C GLY A 652 -19.26 48.44 -30.80
N CYS A 653 -20.49 47.99 -31.07
CA CYS A 653 -21.15 48.11 -32.37
C CYS A 653 -22.36 49.05 -32.28
N THR A 654 -22.39 50.11 -33.09
CA THR A 654 -23.41 51.19 -33.00
C THR A 654 -24.52 51.06 -34.05
N ALA A 655 -25.58 51.86 -33.92
CA ALA A 655 -26.54 52.08 -35.01
C ALA A 655 -25.82 52.54 -36.29
N GLY A 656 -26.34 52.17 -37.46
CA GLY A 656 -25.75 52.46 -38.77
C GLY A 656 -24.40 51.77 -39.05
N MET A 657 -23.96 50.83 -38.20
CA MET A 657 -22.69 50.12 -38.38
C MET A 657 -22.93 48.79 -39.11
N HIS A 658 -22.45 48.67 -40.35
CA HIS A 658 -22.67 47.51 -41.22
C HIS A 658 -21.70 46.34 -40.95
N MET A 659 -20.69 46.53 -40.10
CA MET A 659 -19.75 45.49 -39.66
C MET A 659 -19.53 45.56 -38.15
N CYS A 660 -19.43 44.43 -37.47
CA CYS A 660 -19.31 44.32 -36.01
C CYS A 660 -18.38 43.16 -35.62
N SER A 661 -17.40 43.37 -34.73
CA SER A 661 -16.48 42.30 -34.29
C SER A 661 -16.91 41.70 -32.95
N VAL A 662 -16.86 40.37 -32.83
CA VAL A 662 -17.34 39.61 -31.67
C VAL A 662 -16.26 38.66 -31.18
N ASP A 663 -15.61 38.98 -30.06
CA ASP A 663 -14.60 38.11 -29.46
C ASP A 663 -15.25 36.97 -28.67
N MET A 664 -15.04 35.73 -29.11
CA MET A 664 -15.67 34.54 -28.53
C MET A 664 -14.92 34.08 -27.27
N THR A 665 -15.06 34.87 -26.20
CA THR A 665 -14.54 34.56 -24.84
C THR A 665 -15.50 33.69 -24.01
N GLN A 666 -16.74 33.57 -24.46
CA GLN A 666 -17.85 32.81 -23.88
C GLN A 666 -18.93 32.62 -24.97
N ALA A 667 -19.95 31.80 -24.72
CA ALA A 667 -21.15 31.77 -25.57
C ALA A 667 -21.83 33.15 -25.55
N ARG A 668 -22.31 33.60 -26.73
CA ARG A 668 -22.89 34.94 -26.94
C ARG A 668 -24.12 34.88 -27.84
N ASN A 669 -25.12 35.70 -27.51
CA ASN A 669 -26.29 35.95 -28.34
C ASN A 669 -26.25 37.40 -28.82
N VAL A 670 -26.24 37.63 -30.14
CA VAL A 670 -26.18 38.95 -30.75
C VAL A 670 -27.46 39.19 -31.56
N SER A 671 -28.29 40.11 -31.10
CA SER A 671 -29.47 40.54 -31.83
C SER A 671 -29.14 41.75 -32.72
N VAL A 672 -29.60 41.71 -33.96
CA VAL A 672 -29.45 42.79 -34.95
C VAL A 672 -30.84 43.21 -35.41
N VAL A 673 -31.16 44.48 -35.21
CA VAL A 673 -32.45 45.06 -35.62
C VAL A 673 -32.23 45.92 -36.85
N PHE A 674 -32.84 45.52 -37.96
CA PHE A 674 -33.02 46.37 -39.13
C PHE A 674 -34.39 47.04 -39.01
N LYS A 675 -34.45 48.38 -39.11
CA LYS A 675 -35.73 49.10 -39.21
C LYS A 675 -35.90 49.69 -40.59
N ARG A 676 -37.14 49.62 -41.09
CA ARG A 676 -37.51 50.30 -42.34
C ARG A 676 -37.38 51.81 -42.15
N GLN A 677 -36.98 52.52 -43.21
CA GLN A 677 -37.00 53.98 -43.28
C GLN A 677 -38.07 54.47 -44.27
N TYR A 678 -38.62 55.65 -43.98
CA TYR A 678 -39.57 56.38 -44.79
C TYR A 678 -39.14 57.83 -44.93
N THR A 679 -39.58 58.48 -46.00
CA THR A 679 -39.28 59.89 -46.29
C THR A 679 -40.41 60.79 -45.81
N LEU A 680 -40.07 61.74 -44.94
CA LEU A 680 -40.90 62.89 -44.61
C LEU A 680 -40.54 64.05 -45.54
N THR A 681 -41.49 64.51 -46.34
CA THR A 681 -41.39 65.75 -47.11
C THR A 681 -42.15 66.86 -46.39
N VAL A 682 -41.52 68.02 -46.18
CA VAL A 682 -42.17 69.21 -45.62
C VAL A 682 -42.06 70.36 -46.62
N SER A 683 -43.13 71.13 -46.77
CA SER A 683 -43.22 72.26 -47.69
C SER A 683 -43.87 73.48 -47.03
N THR A 684 -43.52 74.67 -47.49
CA THR A 684 -44.16 75.94 -47.10
C THR A 684 -44.87 76.55 -48.31
N MET A 685 -46.09 77.05 -48.11
CA MET A 685 -46.96 77.60 -49.16
C MET A 685 -47.73 78.83 -48.67
N GLY A 686 -48.37 79.56 -49.60
CA GLY A 686 -49.22 80.72 -49.30
C GLY A 686 -48.62 82.05 -49.77
N SER A 687 -49.15 83.17 -49.26
CA SER A 687 -48.72 84.54 -49.62
C SER A 687 -47.73 85.15 -48.61
N GLY A 688 -47.56 84.52 -47.45
CA GLY A 688 -46.53 84.83 -46.47
C GLY A 688 -45.39 83.82 -46.49
N THR A 689 -44.33 84.11 -45.74
CA THR A 689 -43.20 83.19 -45.54
C THR A 689 -43.11 82.76 -44.08
N GLY A 690 -42.52 81.59 -43.87
CA GLY A 690 -42.27 81.02 -42.55
C GLY A 690 -41.32 79.84 -42.63
N LEU A 691 -40.84 79.42 -41.47
CA LEU A 691 -40.00 78.26 -41.26
C LEU A 691 -40.86 77.14 -40.66
N VAL A 692 -40.66 75.89 -41.07
CA VAL A 692 -41.12 74.71 -40.33
C VAL A 692 -39.92 73.99 -39.75
N THR A 693 -39.95 73.67 -38.46
CA THR A 693 -38.89 72.92 -37.77
C THR A 693 -39.48 71.72 -37.03
N GLY A 694 -38.70 70.66 -36.85
CA GLY A 694 -39.11 69.51 -36.05
C GLY A 694 -38.23 68.28 -36.26
N GLY A 695 -37.90 67.60 -35.17
CA GLY A 695 -36.82 66.61 -35.18
C GLY A 695 -35.50 67.29 -35.58
N SER A 696 -34.90 66.86 -36.69
CA SER A 696 -33.74 67.50 -37.33
C SER A 696 -34.07 68.17 -38.67
N ILE A 697 -35.36 68.32 -39.01
CA ILE A 697 -35.83 69.08 -40.17
C ILE A 697 -35.93 70.58 -39.83
N SER A 698 -35.51 71.44 -40.76
CA SER A 698 -35.60 72.91 -40.66
C SER A 698 -35.72 73.50 -42.06
N CYS A 699 -36.92 73.97 -42.41
CA CYS A 699 -37.37 74.11 -43.79
C CYS A 699 -38.08 75.45 -44.04
N PRO A 700 -37.42 76.41 -44.71
CA PRO A 700 -38.04 77.67 -45.15
C PRO A 700 -38.79 77.51 -46.50
N GLY A 701 -38.63 76.36 -47.16
CA GLY A 701 -39.21 75.99 -48.45
C GLY A 701 -39.64 74.53 -48.43
N THR A 702 -39.43 73.80 -49.54
CA THR A 702 -39.60 72.35 -49.59
C THR A 702 -38.31 71.62 -49.23
N CYS A 703 -38.42 70.56 -48.42
CA CYS A 703 -37.31 69.75 -47.92
C CYS A 703 -37.74 68.28 -47.72
N THR A 704 -36.77 67.37 -47.60
CA THR A 704 -37.00 65.93 -47.38
C THR A 704 -36.05 65.36 -46.35
N GLN A 705 -36.52 64.46 -45.49
CA GLN A 705 -35.69 63.71 -44.53
C GLN A 705 -36.12 62.24 -44.47
N THR A 706 -35.16 61.31 -44.45
CA THR A 706 -35.43 59.90 -44.13
C THR A 706 -35.45 59.67 -42.63
N VAL A 707 -36.42 58.87 -42.17
CA VAL A 707 -36.74 58.64 -40.75
C VAL A 707 -37.10 57.16 -40.58
N PHE A 708 -36.71 56.53 -39.46
CA PHE A 708 -37.14 55.17 -39.17
C PHE A 708 -38.66 55.06 -38.96
N ALA A 709 -39.24 53.94 -39.36
CA ALA A 709 -40.64 53.62 -39.16
C ALA A 709 -41.09 53.75 -37.69
N ASP A 710 -42.36 54.13 -37.51
CA ASP A 710 -43.04 54.41 -36.24
C ASP A 710 -42.47 55.61 -35.45
N THR A 711 -41.43 56.28 -35.95
CA THR A 711 -40.93 57.53 -35.37
C THR A 711 -42.00 58.62 -35.55
N THR A 712 -42.29 59.32 -34.46
CA THR A 712 -43.26 60.43 -34.44
C THR A 712 -42.52 61.75 -34.32
N ILE A 713 -42.70 62.62 -35.30
CA ILE A 713 -42.08 63.96 -35.37
C ILE A 713 -43.15 65.01 -35.09
N ASN A 714 -42.85 65.90 -34.14
CA ASN A 714 -43.62 67.11 -33.91
C ASN A 714 -43.04 68.21 -34.81
N LEU A 715 -43.86 68.78 -35.70
CA LEU A 715 -43.50 69.92 -36.53
C LEU A 715 -44.10 71.20 -35.93
N ALA A 716 -43.28 72.22 -35.82
CA ALA A 716 -43.62 73.55 -35.32
C ALA A 716 -43.35 74.61 -36.40
N GLU A 717 -44.30 75.51 -36.57
CA GLU A 717 -44.22 76.67 -37.44
C GLU A 717 -43.49 77.85 -36.78
N THR A 718 -42.90 78.72 -37.59
CA THR A 718 -42.44 80.04 -37.17
C THR A 718 -42.59 81.01 -38.34
N PRO A 719 -43.61 81.90 -38.34
CA PRO A 719 -43.75 82.93 -39.38
C PRO A 719 -42.50 83.81 -39.46
N THR A 720 -42.12 84.24 -40.67
CA THR A 720 -41.00 85.18 -40.83
C THR A 720 -41.33 86.52 -40.15
N ALA A 721 -40.32 87.16 -39.56
CA ALA A 721 -40.47 88.41 -38.81
C ALA A 721 -41.23 89.49 -39.62
N ALA A 722 -42.10 90.22 -38.92
CA ALA A 722 -42.91 91.30 -39.48
C ALA A 722 -42.04 92.48 -39.96
N GLY A 723 -42.47 93.12 -41.05
CA GLY A 723 -41.91 94.39 -41.52
C GLY A 723 -42.74 95.59 -41.03
N SER A 724 -42.28 96.80 -41.30
CA SER A 724 -43.06 98.02 -41.01
C SER A 724 -44.40 97.98 -41.76
N GLY A 725 -45.49 97.94 -41.00
CA GLY A 725 -46.86 97.92 -41.53
C GLY A 725 -47.36 96.56 -42.07
N TYR A 726 -46.61 95.45 -41.94
CA TYR A 726 -47.09 94.13 -42.36
C TYR A 726 -46.55 92.97 -41.53
N ARG A 727 -47.35 91.91 -41.35
CA ARG A 727 -46.98 90.68 -40.63
C ARG A 727 -47.23 89.43 -41.46
N HIS A 728 -46.50 88.36 -41.16
CA HIS A 728 -46.79 87.01 -41.63
C HIS A 728 -47.50 86.24 -40.52
N VAL A 729 -48.55 85.49 -40.89
CA VAL A 729 -49.37 84.73 -39.96
C VAL A 729 -49.50 83.31 -40.49
N PHE A 730 -49.26 82.32 -39.64
CA PHE A 730 -49.56 80.92 -39.97
C PHE A 730 -51.09 80.72 -39.99
N THR A 731 -51.59 79.98 -40.98
CA THR A 731 -53.04 79.78 -41.16
C THR A 731 -53.47 78.33 -40.94
N GLN A 732 -52.79 77.36 -41.56
CA GLN A 732 -53.14 75.94 -41.45
C GLN A 732 -52.04 74.99 -41.94
N TRP A 733 -52.04 73.79 -41.39
CA TRP A 733 -51.37 72.61 -41.94
C TRP A 733 -52.24 71.92 -43.00
N GLY A 734 -51.59 71.23 -43.94
CA GLY A 734 -52.20 70.34 -44.92
C GLY A 734 -51.32 69.11 -45.20
N GLY A 735 -51.91 68.11 -45.84
CA GLY A 735 -51.27 66.81 -46.09
C GLY A 735 -51.42 65.86 -44.89
N ALA A 736 -50.31 65.34 -44.38
CA ALA A 736 -50.30 64.43 -43.22
C ALA A 736 -50.64 65.11 -41.87
N CYS A 737 -50.69 66.45 -41.83
CA CYS A 737 -51.28 67.25 -40.75
C CYS A 737 -52.39 68.14 -41.34
N ASN A 738 -53.42 68.47 -40.56
CA ASN A 738 -54.55 69.27 -41.05
C ASN A 738 -55.04 70.25 -39.96
N GLY A 739 -55.48 71.44 -40.36
CA GLY A 739 -56.03 72.46 -39.46
C GLY A 739 -54.96 73.31 -38.77
N THR A 740 -55.34 74.00 -37.69
CA THR A 740 -54.54 75.08 -37.06
C THR A 740 -53.86 74.68 -35.75
N GLY A 741 -53.94 73.41 -35.35
CA GLY A 741 -53.29 72.89 -34.14
C GLY A 741 -51.85 72.46 -34.38
N ALA A 742 -51.17 72.00 -33.32
CA ALA A 742 -49.80 71.48 -33.42
C ALA A 742 -49.75 70.25 -34.36
N CYS A 743 -48.77 70.22 -35.26
CA CYS A 743 -48.61 69.13 -36.21
C CYS A 743 -47.74 68.00 -35.65
N GLN A 744 -48.28 66.78 -35.63
CA GLN A 744 -47.59 65.58 -35.20
C GLN A 744 -47.74 64.49 -36.28
N VAL A 745 -46.63 63.94 -36.75
CA VAL A 745 -46.60 62.97 -37.86
C VAL A 745 -45.81 61.73 -37.46
N THR A 746 -46.49 60.59 -37.37
CA THR A 746 -45.87 59.26 -37.28
C THR A 746 -45.57 58.72 -38.68
N LEU A 747 -44.34 58.24 -38.92
CA LEU A 747 -43.92 57.69 -40.21
C LEU A 747 -44.23 56.18 -40.30
N ASP A 748 -45.40 55.85 -40.84
CA ASP A 748 -45.83 54.47 -41.19
C ASP A 748 -45.70 54.17 -42.71
N ALA A 749 -45.48 55.22 -43.50
CA ALA A 749 -45.24 55.27 -44.94
C ALA A 749 -44.50 56.59 -45.27
N ASP A 750 -44.10 56.79 -46.53
CA ASP A 750 -43.63 58.10 -46.99
C ASP A 750 -44.75 59.15 -46.87
N LYS A 751 -44.48 60.30 -46.26
CA LYS A 751 -45.50 61.32 -45.91
C LYS A 751 -45.10 62.73 -46.31
N ASN A 752 -46.10 63.51 -46.73
CA ASN A 752 -45.94 64.89 -47.17
C ASN A 752 -46.75 65.83 -46.26
N VAL A 753 -46.13 66.93 -45.83
CA VAL A 753 -46.75 67.99 -45.01
C VAL A 753 -46.59 69.34 -45.71
N SER A 754 -47.60 70.20 -45.62
CA SER A 754 -47.53 71.59 -46.05
C SER A 754 -47.97 72.55 -44.94
N ALA A 755 -47.19 73.60 -44.69
CA ALA A 755 -47.58 74.72 -43.83
C ALA A 755 -48.00 75.93 -44.68
N THR A 756 -49.16 76.52 -44.39
CA THR A 756 -49.68 77.68 -45.13
C THR A 756 -49.52 78.97 -44.33
N PHE A 757 -48.79 79.95 -44.88
CA PHE A 757 -48.59 81.26 -44.30
C PHE A 757 -49.25 82.35 -45.16
N THR A 758 -49.89 83.33 -44.53
CA THR A 758 -50.54 84.47 -45.19
C THR A 758 -49.90 85.79 -44.76
N LYS A 759 -49.83 86.76 -45.67
CA LYS A 759 -49.35 88.12 -45.40
C LYS A 759 -50.53 89.05 -45.08
N GLN A 760 -50.41 89.84 -44.00
CA GLN A 760 -51.40 90.81 -43.56
C GLN A 760 -50.79 92.22 -43.48
N TYR A 761 -51.56 93.25 -43.83
CA TYR A 761 -51.16 94.66 -43.79
C TYR A 761 -51.96 95.46 -42.76
N GLN A 762 -51.34 96.53 -42.22
CA GLN A 762 -51.88 97.36 -41.15
C GLN A 762 -52.67 98.57 -41.69
N LEU A 763 -53.92 98.72 -41.27
CA LEU A 763 -54.68 99.97 -41.41
C LEU A 763 -54.60 100.74 -40.09
N THR A 764 -54.40 102.05 -40.16
CA THR A 764 -54.44 102.97 -39.03
C THR A 764 -55.55 104.00 -39.22
N ALA A 765 -56.33 104.31 -38.19
CA ALA A 765 -57.37 105.32 -38.21
C ALA A 765 -57.31 106.20 -36.96
N THR A 766 -57.60 107.50 -37.10
CA THR A 766 -57.46 108.50 -36.03
C THR A 766 -58.74 109.33 -35.89
N ALA A 767 -59.23 109.52 -34.66
CA ALA A 767 -60.44 110.32 -34.40
C ALA A 767 -60.12 111.58 -33.59
N THR A 768 -60.66 112.74 -33.98
CA THR A 768 -60.22 114.07 -33.52
C THR A 768 -61.41 115.03 -33.28
N GLY A 769 -61.14 116.33 -33.10
CA GLY A 769 -62.16 117.37 -32.85
C GLY A 769 -62.38 117.69 -31.36
N SER A 770 -63.54 118.24 -31.05
CA SER A 770 -63.99 118.63 -29.69
C SER A 770 -65.07 117.72 -29.07
N GLY A 771 -65.65 116.77 -29.83
CA GLY A 771 -66.81 115.97 -29.39
C GLY A 771 -66.64 114.47 -29.20
N THR A 772 -67.72 113.78 -28.85
CA THR A 772 -67.79 112.32 -28.73
C THR A 772 -68.35 111.67 -30.01
N GLY A 773 -67.59 110.73 -30.55
CA GLY A 773 -67.92 109.95 -31.74
C GLY A 773 -66.74 109.05 -32.13
N SER A 774 -67.02 108.02 -32.93
CA SER A 774 -66.02 107.00 -33.31
C SER A 774 -66.08 106.63 -34.79
N LEU A 775 -64.94 106.17 -35.31
CA LEU A 775 -64.82 105.53 -36.63
C LEU A 775 -64.94 104.00 -36.44
N SER A 776 -65.54 103.28 -37.39
CA SER A 776 -65.65 101.80 -37.34
C SER A 776 -65.69 101.17 -38.72
N ASP A 777 -65.25 99.90 -38.85
CA ASP A 777 -65.38 99.11 -40.07
C ASP A 777 -66.66 98.26 -40.14
N GLY A 778 -67.44 98.20 -39.05
CA GLY A 778 -68.61 97.33 -38.92
C GLY A 778 -68.32 95.82 -38.76
N ALA A 779 -67.05 95.40 -38.81
CA ALA A 779 -66.61 94.01 -38.64
C ALA A 779 -65.89 93.76 -37.29
N GLY A 780 -65.52 94.81 -36.56
CA GLY A 780 -65.00 94.74 -35.19
C GLY A 780 -63.97 95.81 -34.84
N PHE A 781 -63.51 96.60 -35.82
CA PHE A 781 -62.66 97.75 -35.58
C PHE A 781 -63.50 98.95 -35.10
N THR A 782 -63.09 99.58 -34.02
CA THR A 782 -63.65 100.85 -33.54
C THR A 782 -62.54 101.76 -33.05
N CYS A 783 -62.51 103.02 -33.49
CA CYS A 783 -61.58 104.02 -33.02
C CYS A 783 -62.29 105.24 -32.45
N ALA A 784 -62.14 105.45 -31.14
CA ALA A 784 -62.66 106.61 -30.40
C ALA A 784 -61.68 107.79 -30.44
N ARG A 785 -62.22 109.01 -30.29
CA ARG A 785 -61.45 110.26 -30.33
C ARG A 785 -60.25 110.28 -29.37
N GLY A 786 -59.15 110.87 -29.83
CA GLY A 786 -57.88 111.01 -29.11
C GLY A 786 -56.90 109.89 -29.41
N ASN A 787 -57.37 108.76 -29.95
CA ASN A 787 -56.54 107.61 -30.29
C ASN A 787 -56.21 107.57 -31.79
N ALA A 788 -55.01 107.07 -32.09
CA ALA A 788 -54.68 106.49 -33.38
C ALA A 788 -54.73 104.95 -33.21
N CYS A 789 -55.80 104.34 -33.73
CA CYS A 789 -56.06 102.91 -33.59
C CYS A 789 -55.58 102.17 -34.84
N SER A 790 -55.13 100.92 -34.73
CA SER A 790 -54.76 100.13 -35.92
C SER A 790 -55.15 98.67 -35.83
N GLN A 791 -55.39 98.05 -37.00
CA GLN A 791 -55.75 96.64 -37.14
C GLN A 791 -55.06 96.06 -38.39
N TYR A 792 -54.85 94.75 -38.41
CA TYR A 792 -54.27 94.03 -39.55
C TYR A 792 -55.33 93.25 -40.30
N TYR A 793 -55.29 93.34 -41.63
CA TYR A 793 -56.20 92.65 -42.56
C TYR A 793 -55.39 91.83 -43.59
N ASP A 794 -55.97 90.77 -44.14
CA ASP A 794 -55.31 89.94 -45.15
C ASP A 794 -55.02 90.69 -46.46
N SER A 795 -53.87 90.38 -47.06
CA SER A 795 -53.38 91.00 -48.30
C SER A 795 -54.38 90.87 -49.45
N GLY A 796 -55.03 91.99 -49.80
CA GLY A 796 -56.01 92.09 -50.88
C GLY A 796 -57.46 92.21 -50.44
N MET A 797 -57.79 92.19 -49.15
CA MET A 797 -59.14 92.52 -48.68
C MET A 797 -59.48 94.00 -48.85
N ASN A 798 -60.77 94.30 -49.03
CA ASN A 798 -61.31 95.66 -49.04
C ASN A 798 -61.91 95.98 -47.66
N VAL A 799 -61.60 97.15 -47.10
CA VAL A 799 -62.07 97.63 -45.80
C VAL A 799 -62.76 98.97 -45.99
N SER A 800 -63.96 99.15 -45.44
CA SER A 800 -64.75 100.37 -45.52
C SER A 800 -64.92 100.97 -44.12
N LEU A 801 -64.77 102.30 -43.96
CA LEU A 801 -64.95 102.97 -42.67
C LEU A 801 -66.21 103.85 -42.65
N ALA A 802 -66.96 103.73 -41.56
CA ALA A 802 -68.17 104.48 -41.22
C ALA A 802 -68.02 105.16 -39.84
N THR A 803 -69.05 105.89 -39.39
CA THR A 803 -69.07 106.58 -38.09
C THR A 803 -70.21 106.09 -37.19
N SER A 804 -70.02 106.19 -35.87
CA SER A 804 -71.04 105.81 -34.88
C SER A 804 -71.00 106.69 -33.62
N GLY A 805 -72.09 106.66 -32.82
CA GLY A 805 -72.14 107.27 -31.49
C GLY A 805 -72.54 108.75 -31.41
N LEU A 806 -73.27 109.29 -32.39
CA LEU A 806 -73.68 110.70 -32.40
C LEU A 806 -74.85 111.00 -31.43
N VAL A 807 -74.55 111.18 -30.14
CA VAL A 807 -75.47 111.79 -29.17
C VAL A 807 -74.88 113.09 -28.61
N SER A 808 -75.57 114.20 -28.85
CA SER A 808 -75.12 115.59 -28.62
C SER A 808 -74.00 116.12 -29.54
N THR A 809 -73.70 115.43 -30.65
CA THR A 809 -72.49 115.68 -31.47
C THR A 809 -72.71 115.74 -32.99
N SER A 810 -71.79 116.40 -33.71
CA SER A 810 -71.73 116.47 -35.19
C SER A 810 -70.39 115.93 -35.72
N PHE A 811 -70.29 115.61 -37.02
CA PHE A 811 -69.10 115.04 -37.68
C PHE A 811 -68.76 115.75 -39.00
N ASP A 812 -67.48 115.98 -39.28
CA ASP A 812 -67.03 116.87 -40.36
C ASP A 812 -66.44 116.17 -41.61
N GLY A 813 -66.11 114.87 -41.55
CA GLY A 813 -65.59 114.08 -42.70
C GLY A 813 -64.27 113.34 -42.44
N PHE A 814 -63.80 112.61 -43.46
CA PHE A 814 -62.54 111.84 -43.48
C PHE A 814 -61.42 112.52 -44.29
N THR A 815 -60.17 112.30 -43.86
CA THR A 815 -58.92 112.66 -44.59
C THR A 815 -57.83 111.59 -44.40
N GLY A 816 -56.78 111.61 -45.22
CA GLY A 816 -55.69 110.62 -45.23
C GLY A 816 -55.59 109.90 -46.57
N ASP A 817 -55.28 108.60 -46.56
CA ASP A 817 -55.25 107.74 -47.76
C ASP A 817 -56.65 107.52 -48.39
N CYS A 818 -57.71 107.99 -47.72
CA CYS A 818 -59.05 108.21 -48.26
C CYS A 818 -59.58 109.57 -47.78
N ALA A 819 -60.52 110.18 -48.51
CA ALA A 819 -61.07 111.49 -48.16
C ALA A 819 -62.56 111.64 -48.55
N GLY A 820 -63.30 112.44 -47.79
CA GLY A 820 -64.72 112.75 -48.04
C GLY A 820 -65.65 112.24 -46.95
N ALA A 821 -66.93 112.04 -47.28
CA ALA A 821 -67.95 111.59 -46.32
C ALA A 821 -67.93 110.07 -46.05
N ALA A 822 -67.22 109.29 -46.86
CA ALA A 822 -67.05 107.84 -46.72
C ALA A 822 -65.65 107.42 -47.16
N CYS A 823 -65.17 106.29 -46.66
CA CYS A 823 -63.82 105.78 -46.91
C CYS A 823 -63.87 104.29 -47.26
N THR A 824 -63.06 103.84 -48.23
CA THR A 824 -62.84 102.41 -48.53
C THR A 824 -61.46 102.22 -49.14
N LEU A 825 -60.73 101.19 -48.69
CA LEU A 825 -59.32 100.93 -49.00
C LEU A 825 -59.09 99.44 -49.31
N THR A 826 -58.21 99.15 -50.27
CA THR A 826 -57.73 97.78 -50.53
C THR A 826 -56.41 97.55 -49.82
N MET A 827 -56.34 96.52 -48.99
CA MET A 827 -55.21 96.20 -48.10
C MET A 827 -54.08 95.47 -48.85
N SER A 828 -53.48 96.13 -49.83
CA SER A 828 -52.27 95.67 -50.56
C SER A 828 -50.97 96.28 -50.00
N ALA A 829 -51.09 97.27 -49.11
CA ALA A 829 -50.05 97.93 -48.36
C ALA A 829 -50.63 98.40 -47.01
N ALA A 830 -49.81 99.04 -46.16
CA ALA A 830 -50.31 99.72 -44.96
C ALA A 830 -50.91 101.09 -45.32
N HIS A 831 -51.95 101.52 -44.60
CA HIS A 831 -52.73 102.75 -44.88
C HIS A 831 -53.07 103.53 -43.59
N SER A 832 -53.41 104.82 -43.71
CA SER A 832 -53.69 105.75 -42.61
C SER A 832 -54.84 106.74 -42.91
N VAL A 833 -55.76 106.94 -41.95
CA VAL A 833 -57.01 107.72 -42.09
C VAL A 833 -57.32 108.57 -40.84
N THR A 834 -58.06 109.68 -40.96
CA THR A 834 -58.45 110.61 -39.86
C THR A 834 -59.89 111.19 -40.00
N GLY A 835 -60.59 111.53 -38.90
CA GLY A 835 -61.90 112.26 -38.87
C GLY A 835 -62.22 113.04 -37.56
N THR A 836 -63.35 113.79 -37.45
CA THR A 836 -63.51 114.94 -36.50
C THR A 836 -64.96 115.18 -35.92
N PHE A 837 -65.13 115.59 -34.62
CA PHE A 837 -66.46 115.74 -33.89
C PHE A 837 -66.66 116.96 -32.90
N HIS A 838 -67.86 117.23 -32.29
CA HIS A 838 -68.24 118.32 -31.27
C HIS A 838 -69.23 117.88 -30.10
N ALA A 839 -69.36 118.43 -28.83
CA ALA A 839 -70.21 117.86 -27.68
C ALA A 839 -70.77 118.78 -26.50
N TRP A 840 -71.29 118.22 -25.35
CA TRP A 840 -72.20 118.86 -24.31
C TRP A 840 -72.09 118.45 -22.76
N GLN A 841 -73.03 118.81 -21.82
CA GLN A 841 -72.91 118.77 -20.29
C GLN A 841 -74.21 118.51 -19.39
N CYS A 842 -74.14 118.38 -18.02
CA CYS A 842 -75.28 118.18 -17.03
C CYS A 842 -75.16 118.82 -15.56
N THR A 843 -75.68 118.23 -14.44
CA THR A 843 -76.07 118.92 -13.14
C THR A 843 -75.45 118.39 -11.79
N PRO A 844 -75.19 119.21 -10.73
CA PRO A 844 -74.31 118.86 -9.58
C PRO A 844 -74.93 118.23 -8.30
N SER A 845 -74.05 117.71 -7.42
CA SER A 845 -74.25 117.41 -5.99
C SER A 845 -75.39 116.46 -5.60
N THR A 846 -75.39 115.25 -6.16
CA THR A 846 -76.24 114.13 -5.71
C THR A 846 -75.47 112.81 -5.71
N THR A 847 -75.89 111.86 -4.86
CA THR A 847 -75.35 110.50 -4.76
C THR A 847 -76.39 109.50 -5.27
N ILE A 848 -76.00 108.60 -6.16
CA ILE A 848 -76.86 107.55 -6.70
C ILE A 848 -76.13 106.20 -6.58
N CYS A 849 -76.82 105.20 -6.03
CA CYS A 849 -76.39 103.82 -6.06
C CYS A 849 -77.45 103.02 -6.82
N ASP A 850 -77.07 102.42 -7.95
CA ASP A 850 -77.98 101.74 -8.87
C ASP A 850 -77.82 100.21 -8.72
N ASP A 851 -78.64 99.64 -7.83
CA ASP A 851 -78.64 98.19 -7.52
C ASP A 851 -78.78 97.25 -8.75
N PRO A 852 -79.48 97.62 -9.86
CA PRO A 852 -79.47 96.85 -11.10
C PRO A 852 -78.11 96.75 -11.80
N THR A 853 -77.21 97.72 -11.62
CA THR A 853 -75.90 97.77 -12.30
C THR A 853 -74.70 97.60 -11.36
N SER A 854 -74.93 97.56 -10.04
CA SER A 854 -73.87 97.48 -9.00
C SER A 854 -72.85 98.63 -9.05
N HIS A 855 -73.30 99.81 -9.51
CA HIS A 855 -72.53 101.03 -9.62
C HIS A 855 -72.86 102.03 -8.50
N TYR A 856 -71.83 102.68 -7.97
CA TYR A 856 -71.94 103.81 -7.04
C TYR A 856 -71.36 105.06 -7.68
N VAL A 857 -72.12 106.16 -7.71
CA VAL A 857 -71.69 107.44 -8.30
C VAL A 857 -72.01 108.61 -7.36
N GLU A 858 -71.02 109.46 -7.12
CA GLU A 858 -71.17 110.80 -6.54
C GLU A 858 -70.92 111.86 -7.60
N CYS A 859 -71.88 112.76 -7.82
CA CYS A 859 -71.69 113.96 -8.65
C CYS A 859 -71.08 115.09 -7.80
N GLY A 860 -69.99 115.68 -8.29
CA GLY A 860 -69.35 116.84 -7.68
C GLY A 860 -70.21 118.11 -7.72
N ALA A 861 -69.73 119.16 -7.06
CA ALA A 861 -70.37 120.47 -7.00
C ALA A 861 -70.25 121.29 -8.30
N ASP A 862 -69.53 120.76 -9.29
CA ASP A 862 -69.27 121.31 -10.62
C ASP A 862 -70.20 120.76 -11.72
N GLY A 863 -71.00 119.74 -11.42
CA GLY A 863 -71.91 119.09 -12.38
C GLY A 863 -71.29 117.94 -13.16
N LEU A 864 -70.18 117.39 -12.68
CA LEU A 864 -69.49 116.24 -13.24
C LEU A 864 -69.42 115.08 -12.23
N PRO A 865 -69.27 113.81 -12.65
CA PRO A 865 -69.00 112.70 -11.73
C PRO A 865 -67.66 112.90 -11.01
N ALA A 866 -67.65 112.78 -9.68
CA ALA A 866 -66.47 112.98 -8.83
C ALA A 866 -65.90 111.67 -8.27
N VAL A 867 -66.75 110.67 -8.03
CA VAL A 867 -66.36 109.30 -7.64
C VAL A 867 -67.29 108.30 -8.34
N GLU A 868 -66.72 107.21 -8.87
CA GLU A 868 -67.46 106.16 -9.58
C GLU A 868 -66.78 104.79 -9.33
N MET A 869 -67.54 103.73 -9.00
CA MET A 869 -67.00 102.39 -8.72
C MET A 869 -68.01 101.24 -8.92
N ASN A 870 -67.49 100.03 -9.21
CA ASN A 870 -68.23 98.76 -9.36
C ASN A 870 -68.03 97.84 -8.13
N CYS A 871 -69.11 97.24 -7.61
CA CYS A 871 -69.07 96.21 -6.56
C CYS A 871 -69.33 94.79 -7.14
N PRO A 872 -68.32 93.90 -7.30
CA PRO A 872 -68.50 92.59 -7.95
C PRO A 872 -69.46 91.62 -7.23
N LEU A 873 -69.77 91.84 -5.95
CA LEU A 873 -70.67 91.01 -5.14
C LEU A 873 -71.87 91.82 -4.57
N ARG A 874 -72.23 92.93 -5.25
CA ARG A 874 -73.15 94.01 -4.79
C ARG A 874 -72.60 94.82 -3.61
N CYS A 875 -73.11 96.04 -3.45
CA CYS A 875 -72.86 96.88 -2.26
C CYS A 875 -74.10 96.81 -1.35
N ALA A 876 -73.98 96.26 -0.14
CA ALA A 876 -75.09 96.20 0.82
C ALA A 876 -75.11 97.44 1.74
N THR A 877 -76.30 97.95 2.08
CA THR A 877 -76.45 99.11 2.97
C THR A 877 -75.93 98.82 4.38
N GLY A 878 -74.75 99.35 4.71
CA GLY A 878 -74.17 99.29 6.06
C GLY A 878 -72.77 98.68 6.18
N ILE A 879 -72.10 98.32 5.08
CA ILE A 879 -70.71 97.80 5.09
C ILE A 879 -69.83 98.63 4.13
N GLU A 880 -68.66 99.07 4.61
CA GLU A 880 -67.69 99.82 3.81
C GLU A 880 -66.65 98.88 3.17
N LYS A 881 -66.69 98.77 1.83
CA LYS A 881 -65.67 98.17 0.92
C LYS A 881 -65.67 96.63 0.81
N CYS A 882 -64.99 96.14 -0.23
CA CYS A 882 -64.83 94.73 -0.62
C CYS A 882 -63.51 94.12 -0.07
N LEU A 883 -63.38 92.78 -0.08
CA LEU A 883 -62.28 92.01 0.53
C LEU A 883 -61.75 90.90 -0.41
N ASP A 884 -60.52 90.39 -0.19
CA ASP A 884 -59.80 89.44 -1.08
C ASP A 884 -58.70 88.62 -0.33
N VAL A 885 -58.37 87.38 -0.77
CA VAL A 885 -57.47 86.39 -0.07
C VAL A 885 -56.80 85.37 -1.05
N GLU A 886 -55.54 84.96 -0.80
CA GLU A 886 -54.79 83.97 -1.62
C GLU A 886 -54.77 82.50 -1.12
N PRO A 887 -54.49 81.48 -1.99
CA PRO A 887 -54.94 80.09 -1.76
C PRO A 887 -53.93 78.93 -2.09
N SER A 888 -53.71 77.97 -1.18
CA SER A 888 -52.97 76.73 -1.49
C SER A 888 -53.77 75.75 -2.38
N ASN A 889 -55.02 75.47 -1.98
CA ASN A 889 -55.96 74.55 -2.63
C ASN A 889 -57.33 75.20 -2.94
N GLY A 890 -57.46 76.52 -2.85
CA GLY A 890 -58.71 77.27 -3.12
C GLY A 890 -59.75 77.28 -1.99
N TYR A 891 -59.71 76.31 -1.07
CA TYR A 891 -60.74 76.14 -0.03
C TYR A 891 -60.72 77.15 1.14
N TYR A 892 -59.87 78.19 1.13
CA TYR A 892 -59.71 79.10 2.27
C TYR A 892 -60.98 79.93 2.57
N SER A 893 -61.83 80.18 1.57
CA SER A 893 -63.14 80.83 1.74
C SER A 893 -64.08 80.04 2.68
N TYR A 894 -63.94 78.71 2.77
CA TYR A 894 -64.70 77.88 3.71
C TYR A 894 -64.26 78.05 5.18
N LEU A 895 -63.13 78.73 5.45
CA LEU A 895 -62.72 79.12 6.81
C LEU A 895 -63.42 80.40 7.28
N GLU A 896 -63.71 81.35 6.39
CA GLU A 896 -64.46 82.56 6.77
C GLU A 896 -65.92 82.19 7.15
N GLY A 897 -66.49 81.19 6.48
CA GLY A 897 -67.74 80.56 6.90
C GLY A 897 -67.65 79.70 8.17
N SER A 898 -66.46 79.46 8.72
CA SER A 898 -66.26 78.56 9.88
C SER A 898 -66.28 79.27 11.25
N GLU A 899 -66.28 80.60 11.30
CA GLU A 899 -66.25 81.34 12.58
C GLU A 899 -67.51 81.10 13.45
N ALA A 900 -68.66 80.87 12.80
CA ALA A 900 -69.94 80.58 13.46
C ALA A 900 -70.32 79.08 13.40
N ALA A 901 -69.41 78.21 12.94
CA ALA A 901 -69.68 76.79 12.76
C ALA A 901 -69.62 76.00 14.09
N PRO A 902 -70.29 74.83 14.20
CA PRO A 902 -70.24 74.00 15.41
C PRO A 902 -68.84 73.45 15.71
N ALA A 903 -68.61 73.10 16.98
CA ALA A 903 -67.45 72.33 17.41
C ALA A 903 -67.78 70.83 17.33
N LEU A 904 -66.81 70.01 16.92
CA LEU A 904 -66.97 68.56 16.76
C LEU A 904 -65.97 67.79 17.63
N THR A 905 -66.48 66.93 18.51
CA THR A 905 -65.69 66.04 19.36
C THR A 905 -66.10 64.59 19.16
N PHE A 906 -65.14 63.73 18.87
CA PHE A 906 -65.27 62.26 18.87
C PHE A 906 -64.62 61.71 20.15
N ASP A 907 -65.37 61.66 21.25
CA ASP A 907 -64.84 61.26 22.56
C ASP A 907 -64.54 59.76 22.65
N SER A 908 -63.60 59.39 23.52
CA SER A 908 -63.09 58.02 23.64
C SER A 908 -64.05 57.02 24.30
N ASN A 909 -65.15 57.47 24.92
CA ASN A 909 -66.17 56.58 25.49
C ASN A 909 -67.22 56.23 24.44
N THR A 910 -67.74 57.24 23.73
CA THR A 910 -68.74 57.06 22.67
C THR A 910 -68.14 56.35 21.44
N CYS A 911 -66.88 56.66 21.11
CA CYS A 911 -66.14 56.10 19.98
C CYS A 911 -65.13 55.02 20.42
N SER A 912 -65.51 54.21 21.41
CA SER A 912 -64.66 53.19 22.05
C SER A 912 -64.57 51.84 21.31
N ALA A 913 -65.54 51.54 20.44
CA ALA A 913 -65.57 50.32 19.63
C ALA A 913 -65.41 50.63 18.14
N GLU A 914 -64.78 49.73 17.40
CA GLU A 914 -64.55 49.86 15.97
C GLU A 914 -65.90 49.96 15.21
N GLY A 915 -66.07 51.02 14.41
CA GLY A 915 -67.32 51.34 13.73
C GLY A 915 -68.41 51.99 14.59
N ALA A 916 -68.17 52.28 15.88
CA ALA A 916 -69.15 53.01 16.73
C ALA A 916 -69.29 54.49 16.33
N CYS A 917 -68.23 55.10 15.81
CA CYS A 917 -68.23 56.44 15.23
C CYS A 917 -67.63 56.42 13.83
N GLY A 918 -68.16 57.25 12.95
CA GLY A 918 -67.69 57.28 11.57
C GLY A 918 -68.25 58.43 10.75
N ILE A 919 -67.67 58.59 9.56
CA ILE A 919 -68.02 59.64 8.60
C ILE A 919 -68.20 58.97 7.24
N ASN A 920 -69.30 59.28 6.54
CA ASN A 920 -69.50 58.83 5.17
C ASN A 920 -69.41 60.04 4.21
N THR A 921 -68.39 60.08 3.36
CA THR A 921 -68.07 61.26 2.53
C THR A 921 -68.97 61.42 1.30
N ASP A 922 -69.76 60.42 0.93
CA ASP A 922 -70.68 60.51 -0.23
C ASP A 922 -72.08 60.97 0.18
N THR A 923 -72.58 60.52 1.34
CA THR A 923 -73.80 61.07 1.96
C THR A 923 -73.53 62.36 2.74
N GLY A 924 -72.29 62.59 3.16
CA GLY A 924 -71.90 63.71 4.03
C GLY A 924 -72.32 63.53 5.49
N VAL A 925 -72.66 62.31 5.92
CA VAL A 925 -73.22 61.98 7.24
C VAL A 925 -72.11 61.68 8.25
N ILE A 926 -72.20 62.28 9.45
CA ILE A 926 -71.40 61.92 10.63
C ILE A 926 -72.25 61.09 11.61
N GLN A 927 -71.68 60.00 12.13
CA GLN A 927 -72.27 59.15 13.16
C GLN A 927 -71.45 59.21 14.46
N LEU A 928 -72.15 59.37 15.59
CA LEU A 928 -71.60 59.42 16.94
C LEU A 928 -72.32 58.39 17.83
N GLY A 929 -71.81 57.17 17.87
CA GLY A 929 -72.39 56.06 18.63
C GLY A 929 -73.62 55.43 17.95
N GLN A 930 -74.58 54.98 18.76
CA GLN A 930 -75.76 54.22 18.33
C GLN A 930 -76.93 55.06 17.81
N ASN A 931 -76.85 56.41 17.86
CA ASN A 931 -77.92 57.32 17.42
C ASN A 931 -77.43 58.22 16.28
N THR A 932 -78.21 58.34 15.21
CA THR A 932 -77.84 59.10 14.00
C THR A 932 -78.66 60.38 13.84
N ALA A 933 -77.98 61.54 13.99
CA ALA A 933 -78.49 62.86 13.65
C ALA A 933 -77.32 63.70 13.10
N PRO A 934 -77.11 63.74 11.77
CA PRO A 934 -75.85 64.21 11.21
C PRO A 934 -75.72 65.72 11.12
N MET A 935 -74.49 66.21 11.29
CA MET A 935 -74.02 67.36 10.54
C MET A 935 -73.73 66.90 9.10
N THR A 936 -74.28 67.60 8.11
CA THR A 936 -74.07 67.32 6.68
C THR A 936 -72.99 68.22 6.10
N GLY A 937 -71.86 67.63 5.67
CA GLY A 937 -70.78 68.37 5.01
C GLY A 937 -71.10 68.73 3.54
N THR A 938 -70.57 69.84 3.05
CA THR A 938 -70.72 70.29 1.66
C THR A 938 -69.86 69.43 0.73
N LEU A 939 -70.38 69.03 -0.44
CA LEU A 939 -69.59 68.38 -1.49
C LEU A 939 -69.15 69.42 -2.52
N ASP A 940 -67.84 69.54 -2.73
CA ASP A 940 -67.24 70.43 -3.73
C ASP A 940 -66.12 69.68 -4.48
N ALA A 941 -66.13 69.72 -5.81
CA ALA A 941 -65.09 69.13 -6.68
C ALA A 941 -64.51 67.74 -6.26
N ALA A 942 -65.37 66.81 -5.82
CA ALA A 942 -65.04 65.47 -5.28
C ALA A 942 -64.39 65.41 -3.87
N VAL A 943 -64.44 66.51 -3.12
CA VAL A 943 -64.05 66.64 -1.70
C VAL A 943 -65.27 66.94 -0.83
N ARG A 944 -65.42 66.24 0.30
CA ARG A 944 -66.42 66.53 1.34
C ARG A 944 -65.82 67.48 2.37
N ILE A 945 -66.32 68.71 2.41
CA ILE A 945 -65.85 69.79 3.27
C ILE A 945 -66.76 69.94 4.50
N TYR A 946 -66.16 69.99 5.69
CA TYR A 946 -66.83 70.37 6.94
C TYR A 946 -66.16 71.62 7.53
N SER A 947 -66.88 72.75 7.52
CA SER A 947 -66.49 73.94 8.27
C SER A 947 -66.86 73.77 9.76
N LEU A 948 -65.93 74.07 10.67
CA LEU A 948 -66.05 73.85 12.12
C LEU A 948 -65.40 74.99 12.92
N SER A 949 -65.85 75.24 14.16
CA SER A 949 -65.13 76.16 15.06
C SER A 949 -63.96 75.48 15.79
N SER A 950 -64.04 74.18 16.07
CA SER A 950 -62.92 73.36 16.59
C SER A 950 -63.18 71.87 16.32
N LEU A 951 -62.11 71.05 16.32
CA LEU A 951 -62.18 69.61 16.06
C LEU A 951 -61.33 68.81 17.07
N ARG A 952 -61.93 67.81 17.72
CA ARG A 952 -61.25 66.94 18.69
C ARG A 952 -61.55 65.46 18.41
N ILE A 953 -60.51 64.63 18.34
CA ILE A 953 -60.61 63.19 18.05
C ILE A 953 -59.87 62.42 19.13
N GLU A 954 -60.60 61.66 19.98
CA GLU A 954 -60.05 60.93 21.13
C GLU A 954 -60.35 59.43 21.10
N GLY A 955 -61.46 59.02 20.47
CA GLY A 955 -61.74 57.62 20.14
C GLY A 955 -61.37 57.26 18.70
N THR A 956 -61.92 56.16 18.18
CA THR A 956 -61.68 55.69 16.81
C THR A 956 -62.82 56.10 15.88
N VAL A 957 -62.49 56.70 14.75
CA VAL A 957 -63.41 57.21 13.73
C VAL A 957 -63.05 56.62 12.37
N LYS A 958 -63.90 55.74 11.83
CA LYS A 958 -63.72 55.18 10.48
C LYS A 958 -64.42 56.07 9.43
N VAL A 959 -63.70 56.45 8.39
CA VAL A 959 -64.23 57.23 7.27
C VAL A 959 -64.43 56.33 6.06
N THR A 960 -65.57 56.47 5.38
CA THR A 960 -65.99 55.66 4.23
C THR A 960 -66.56 56.54 3.11
N GLY A 961 -66.58 56.02 1.88
CA GLY A 961 -67.09 56.72 0.70
C GLY A 961 -66.02 56.89 -0.39
N ALA A 962 -66.41 57.44 -1.53
CA ALA A 962 -65.55 57.69 -2.69
C ALA A 962 -64.95 59.11 -2.69
N SER A 963 -65.61 60.08 -2.05
CA SER A 963 -65.15 61.48 -1.98
C SER A 963 -64.02 61.67 -0.95
N ALA A 964 -63.03 62.53 -1.20
CA ALA A 964 -61.98 62.85 -0.22
C ALA A 964 -62.55 63.65 0.97
N LEU A 965 -61.83 63.74 2.10
CA LEU A 965 -62.30 64.45 3.30
C LEU A 965 -61.53 65.76 3.55
N ALA A 966 -62.23 66.85 3.85
CA ALA A 966 -61.63 68.11 4.25
C ALA A 966 -62.31 68.70 5.50
N PHE A 967 -61.50 69.11 6.49
CA PHE A 967 -61.93 69.90 7.63
C PHE A 967 -61.37 71.32 7.52
N MET A 968 -62.23 72.32 7.68
CA MET A 968 -61.91 73.75 7.62
C MET A 968 -62.26 74.37 8.97
N VAL A 969 -61.26 74.63 9.82
CA VAL A 969 -61.45 74.87 11.26
C VAL A 969 -61.00 76.27 11.67
N ASN A 970 -61.88 77.08 12.29
CA ASN A 970 -61.48 78.42 12.73
C ASN A 970 -60.52 78.40 13.93
N GLY A 971 -60.77 77.49 14.88
CA GLY A 971 -59.94 77.29 16.07
C GLY A 971 -59.08 76.02 16.01
N ASP A 972 -58.61 75.60 17.18
CA ASP A 972 -57.66 74.49 17.32
C ASP A 972 -58.24 73.12 16.91
N VAL A 973 -57.34 72.24 16.50
CA VAL A 973 -57.58 70.82 16.20
C VAL A 973 -56.72 69.95 17.10
N THR A 974 -57.30 68.96 17.76
CA THR A 974 -56.58 68.01 18.64
C THR A 974 -56.91 66.56 18.30
N ILE A 975 -55.89 65.76 18.00
CA ILE A 975 -56.03 64.33 17.67
C ILE A 975 -55.17 63.51 18.63
N THR A 976 -55.82 62.75 19.50
CA THR A 976 -55.24 61.82 20.49
C THR A 976 -55.77 60.39 20.33
N GLY A 977 -56.90 60.22 19.63
CA GLY A 977 -57.45 58.95 19.15
C GLY A 977 -57.10 58.66 17.69
N THR A 978 -57.91 57.85 17.01
CA THR A 978 -57.64 57.37 15.63
C THR A 978 -58.63 57.94 14.62
N LEU A 979 -58.11 58.65 13.61
CA LEU A 979 -58.83 58.98 12.38
C LEU A 979 -58.39 58.00 11.28
N ASP A 980 -59.25 57.05 10.94
CA ASP A 980 -58.97 56.02 9.94
C ASP A 980 -59.68 56.34 8.61
N ILE A 981 -58.89 56.68 7.59
CA ILE A 981 -59.30 56.88 6.19
C ILE A 981 -58.66 55.81 5.26
N SER A 982 -58.09 54.75 5.83
CA SER A 982 -57.43 53.66 5.09
C SER A 982 -58.43 52.82 4.31
N ALA A 983 -57.93 52.18 3.26
CA ALA A 983 -58.68 51.19 2.47
C ALA A 983 -59.00 49.94 3.30
N ASP A 984 -60.15 49.32 3.01
CA ASP A 984 -60.53 48.00 3.55
C ASP A 984 -60.34 46.94 2.47
N GLY A 985 -59.16 46.28 2.47
CA GLY A 985 -58.82 45.24 1.51
C GLY A 985 -58.86 45.74 0.07
N ALA A 986 -59.85 45.30 -0.70
CA ALA A 986 -60.08 45.71 -2.09
C ALA A 986 -60.87 47.04 -2.22
N THR A 987 -61.47 47.53 -1.13
CA THR A 987 -62.32 48.72 -1.10
C THR A 987 -61.45 49.95 -0.86
N GLY A 988 -61.43 50.90 -1.80
CA GLY A 988 -60.65 52.14 -1.65
C GLY A 988 -61.15 53.01 -0.49
N GLY A 989 -60.23 53.74 0.13
CA GLY A 989 -60.55 54.75 1.14
C GLY A 989 -61.14 56.04 0.52
N PRO A 990 -61.60 56.99 1.35
CA PRO A 990 -62.22 58.24 0.91
C PRO A 990 -61.31 59.04 -0.05
N GLY A 991 -61.75 59.26 -1.29
CA GLY A 991 -60.96 59.97 -2.31
C GLY A 991 -60.02 59.08 -3.13
N ALA A 992 -60.00 57.76 -2.91
CA ALA A 992 -59.14 56.84 -3.64
C ALA A 992 -59.50 56.75 -5.14
N ALA A 993 -58.48 56.91 -5.98
CA ALA A 993 -58.66 57.02 -7.42
C ALA A 993 -59.00 55.65 -8.05
N SER A 994 -60.22 55.55 -8.58
CA SER A 994 -60.81 54.34 -9.19
C SER A 994 -61.24 54.60 -10.64
N GLY A 995 -60.26 54.80 -11.52
CA GLY A 995 -60.52 55.10 -12.93
C GLY A 995 -59.26 55.25 -13.79
N ALA A 996 -59.42 55.72 -15.02
CA ALA A 996 -58.39 55.71 -16.08
C ALA A 996 -57.09 56.49 -15.77
N GLY A 997 -57.03 57.28 -14.70
CA GLY A 997 -55.77 57.86 -14.20
C GLY A 997 -54.84 56.84 -13.54
N CYS A 998 -55.39 55.78 -12.95
CA CYS A 998 -54.64 54.72 -12.28
C CYS A 998 -54.30 53.58 -13.24
N VAL A 999 -53.43 53.85 -14.21
CA VAL A 999 -53.05 52.90 -15.26
C VAL A 999 -52.11 51.80 -14.74
N GLY A 1000 -52.66 50.83 -14.01
CA GLY A 1000 -52.03 49.53 -13.81
C GLY A 1000 -51.88 48.78 -15.14
N GLY A 1001 -50.77 48.06 -15.32
CA GLY A 1001 -50.42 47.45 -16.61
C GLY A 1001 -51.25 46.22 -16.99
N SER A 1002 -52.40 46.42 -17.63
CA SER A 1002 -53.24 45.33 -18.17
C SER A 1002 -52.62 44.67 -19.41
N THR A 1003 -51.71 43.71 -19.25
CA THR A 1003 -51.09 42.96 -20.35
C THR A 1003 -51.94 41.76 -20.80
N SER A 1004 -52.98 42.01 -21.61
CA SER A 1004 -53.69 40.96 -22.33
C SER A 1004 -52.90 40.50 -23.56
N SER A 1005 -51.86 39.69 -23.37
CA SER A 1005 -51.03 39.11 -24.45
C SER A 1005 -51.13 37.59 -24.46
N ALA A 1006 -51.69 37.03 -25.53
CA ALA A 1006 -52.15 35.63 -25.58
C ALA A 1006 -51.05 34.59 -25.89
N THR A 1007 -49.76 34.90 -25.64
CA THR A 1007 -48.62 34.08 -26.08
C THR A 1007 -47.52 33.82 -25.03
N ILE A 1008 -47.66 34.30 -23.79
CA ILE A 1008 -46.76 33.94 -22.66
C ILE A 1008 -47.62 33.67 -21.41
N PRO A 1009 -47.63 32.45 -20.82
CA PRO A 1009 -48.58 32.11 -19.75
C PRO A 1009 -48.36 32.79 -18.39
N ASN A 1010 -47.11 33.12 -18.03
CA ASN A 1010 -46.72 33.41 -16.64
C ASN A 1010 -46.17 34.83 -16.45
N ALA A 1011 -47.06 35.83 -16.48
CA ALA A 1011 -46.74 37.21 -16.09
C ALA A 1011 -47.89 37.83 -15.28
N GLY A 1012 -47.63 38.17 -14.01
CA GLY A 1012 -48.57 38.89 -13.15
C GLY A 1012 -48.51 40.40 -13.39
N ALA A 1013 -49.66 41.09 -13.38
CA ALA A 1013 -49.73 42.52 -13.63
C ALA A 1013 -49.27 43.35 -12.41
N GLY A 1014 -48.21 44.15 -12.59
CA GLY A 1014 -47.75 45.08 -11.57
C GLY A 1014 -48.72 46.26 -11.39
N GLY A 1015 -49.16 46.50 -10.15
CA GLY A 1015 -49.90 47.70 -9.78
C GLY A 1015 -48.98 48.93 -9.75
N GLY A 1016 -49.28 49.94 -10.57
CA GLY A 1016 -48.41 51.11 -10.74
C GLY A 1016 -49.14 52.32 -11.34
N GLY A 1017 -50.14 52.83 -10.62
CA GLY A 1017 -50.89 54.03 -11.05
C GLY A 1017 -50.03 55.30 -11.07
N ARG A 1018 -50.27 56.18 -12.06
CA ARG A 1018 -49.51 57.42 -12.26
C ARG A 1018 -50.29 58.66 -11.84
N TYR A 1019 -50.24 59.04 -10.57
CA TYR A 1019 -50.57 60.41 -10.15
C TYR A 1019 -49.50 60.98 -9.21
N PHE A 1020 -49.49 62.31 -9.05
CA PHE A 1020 -48.36 63.12 -8.58
C PHE A 1020 -47.88 62.78 -7.15
N SER A 1021 -46.98 61.80 -7.02
CA SER A 1021 -45.92 61.67 -5.99
C SER A 1021 -45.28 60.29 -5.96
N GLY A 1022 -46.06 59.23 -6.22
CA GLY A 1022 -45.55 57.87 -6.32
C GLY A 1022 -44.74 57.67 -7.60
N ARG A 1023 -43.46 57.32 -7.48
CA ARG A 1023 -42.65 56.90 -8.65
C ARG A 1023 -43.00 55.48 -9.08
N ASN A 1024 -42.87 55.24 -10.38
CA ASN A 1024 -43.21 53.98 -11.05
C ASN A 1024 -42.80 52.72 -10.26
N GLY A 1025 -43.76 51.88 -9.91
CA GLY A 1025 -43.51 50.47 -9.66
C GLY A 1025 -42.94 49.81 -10.92
N GLY A 1026 -41.94 48.95 -10.78
CA GLY A 1026 -41.25 48.33 -11.91
C GLY A 1026 -42.15 47.35 -12.68
N ASN A 1027 -42.34 47.60 -13.98
CA ASN A 1027 -43.06 46.68 -14.86
C ASN A 1027 -42.05 45.73 -15.54
N THR A 1028 -41.68 44.63 -14.85
CA THR A 1028 -40.60 43.72 -15.29
C THR A 1028 -41.09 42.30 -15.52
N GLY A 1029 -41.57 42.02 -16.74
CA GLY A 1029 -41.50 40.66 -17.28
C GLY A 1029 -40.03 40.31 -17.55
N THR A 1030 -39.51 39.29 -16.85
CA THR A 1030 -38.23 38.60 -17.13
C THR A 1030 -37.04 39.50 -17.54
N GLY A 1031 -36.51 40.30 -16.61
CA GLY A 1031 -35.29 41.07 -16.85
C GLY A 1031 -34.72 41.73 -15.59
N THR A 1032 -33.39 41.74 -15.44
CA THR A 1032 -32.69 42.42 -14.35
C THR A 1032 -32.86 43.93 -14.41
N ALA A 1033 -33.26 44.57 -13.31
CA ALA A 1033 -33.33 46.02 -13.20
C ALA A 1033 -32.85 46.51 -11.83
N GLY A 1034 -31.74 47.24 -11.80
CA GLY A 1034 -31.42 48.16 -10.71
C GLY A 1034 -32.08 49.51 -11.00
N GLY A 1035 -32.91 50.02 -10.09
CA GLY A 1035 -33.60 51.30 -10.28
C GLY A 1035 -32.65 52.48 -10.15
N GLN A 1036 -32.57 53.35 -11.18
CA GLN A 1036 -31.87 54.62 -11.06
C GLN A 1036 -32.65 55.63 -10.20
N SER A 1037 -31.94 56.38 -9.39
CA SER A 1037 -32.46 57.51 -8.62
C SER A 1037 -32.74 58.71 -9.51
N GLY A 1038 -33.98 58.83 -9.99
CA GLY A 1038 -34.45 60.07 -10.63
C GLY A 1038 -34.31 61.29 -9.72
N SER A 1039 -34.11 62.48 -10.29
CA SER A 1039 -33.99 63.75 -9.57
C SER A 1039 -35.31 64.20 -8.92
N GLY A 1040 -35.21 64.90 -7.80
CA GLY A 1040 -36.37 65.54 -7.16
C GLY A 1040 -36.78 66.79 -7.94
N GLY A 1041 -38.01 66.82 -8.47
CA GLY A 1041 -38.56 67.99 -9.14
C GLY A 1041 -39.14 68.97 -8.13
N SER A 1042 -38.45 70.08 -7.88
CA SER A 1042 -38.95 71.18 -7.04
C SER A 1042 -39.98 72.02 -7.82
N SER A 1043 -41.24 71.61 -7.78
CA SER A 1043 -42.36 72.36 -8.35
C SER A 1043 -43.39 72.64 -7.26
N GLU A 1044 -43.66 73.92 -7.00
CA GLU A 1044 -44.74 74.37 -6.12
C GLU A 1044 -46.08 74.36 -6.87
N THR A 1045 -46.43 73.20 -7.43
CA THR A 1045 -47.76 72.96 -8.00
C THR A 1045 -48.76 72.63 -6.88
N PRO A 1046 -50.03 73.10 -6.96
CA PRO A 1046 -51.08 72.67 -6.04
C PRO A 1046 -51.21 71.15 -6.04
N ILE A 1047 -51.22 70.53 -4.86
CA ILE A 1047 -51.37 69.07 -4.73
C ILE A 1047 -52.87 68.79 -4.60
N PRO A 1048 -53.53 68.18 -5.62
CA PRO A 1048 -54.94 67.85 -5.52
C PRO A 1048 -55.15 66.86 -4.38
N LEU A 1049 -56.19 67.06 -3.59
CA LEU A 1049 -56.54 66.20 -2.46
C LEU A 1049 -57.16 64.88 -2.95
N ALA A 1050 -56.29 63.98 -3.40
CA ALA A 1050 -56.64 62.70 -3.98
C ALA A 1050 -55.99 61.54 -3.21
N GLY A 1051 -56.72 60.45 -3.08
CA GLY A 1051 -56.26 59.21 -2.44
C GLY A 1051 -55.36 58.39 -3.37
N GLY A 1052 -54.85 57.29 -2.83
CA GLY A 1052 -54.02 56.34 -3.57
C GLY A 1052 -54.78 55.69 -4.73
N CYS A 1053 -54.02 55.16 -5.69
CA CYS A 1053 -54.57 54.29 -6.73
C CYS A 1053 -54.84 52.88 -6.19
N GLY A 1054 -55.94 52.27 -6.63
CA GLY A 1054 -56.18 50.84 -6.46
C GLY A 1054 -55.16 49.96 -7.20
N GLY A 1055 -54.93 48.76 -6.67
CA GLY A 1055 -54.08 47.74 -7.27
C GLY A 1055 -54.71 47.04 -8.47
N GLY A 1056 -53.88 46.43 -9.31
CA GLY A 1056 -54.33 45.71 -10.50
C GLY A 1056 -55.15 44.46 -10.16
N THR A 1057 -56.33 44.33 -10.77
CA THR A 1057 -57.08 43.06 -10.82
C THR A 1057 -56.56 42.21 -11.98
N THR A 1058 -56.53 40.88 -11.84
CA THR A 1058 -56.10 39.97 -12.92
C THR A 1058 -57.04 38.78 -13.01
N ALA A 1059 -57.43 38.40 -14.22
CA ALA A 1059 -58.28 37.25 -14.51
C ALA A 1059 -57.52 36.26 -15.40
N VAL A 1060 -57.44 35.00 -14.97
CA VAL A 1060 -56.65 33.96 -15.68
C VAL A 1060 -57.59 33.07 -16.50
N GLY A 1061 -57.78 33.45 -17.77
CA GLY A 1061 -58.55 32.67 -18.75
C GLY A 1061 -59.99 33.16 -19.00
N ASN A 1062 -60.46 32.95 -20.24
CA ASN A 1062 -61.76 33.43 -20.73
C ASN A 1062 -62.89 32.38 -20.58
N GLY A 1063 -62.93 31.65 -19.46
CA GLY A 1063 -63.89 30.56 -19.23
C GLY A 1063 -64.74 30.76 -17.96
N PRO A 1064 -65.99 30.26 -17.92
CA PRO A 1064 -66.80 30.25 -16.70
C PRO A 1064 -66.17 29.29 -15.69
N GLY A 1065 -65.61 29.84 -14.60
CA GLY A 1065 -64.82 29.10 -13.60
C GLY A 1065 -63.38 29.60 -13.42
N ALA A 1066 -62.92 30.54 -14.26
CA ALA A 1066 -61.62 31.20 -14.12
C ALA A 1066 -61.47 31.92 -12.76
N ALA A 1067 -60.39 31.64 -12.04
CA ALA A 1067 -60.06 32.31 -10.79
C ALA A 1067 -59.74 33.80 -11.03
N ARG A 1068 -60.16 34.66 -10.07
CA ARG A 1068 -59.97 36.12 -10.15
C ARG A 1068 -59.15 36.62 -8.97
N ALA A 1069 -58.12 37.39 -9.28
CA ALA A 1069 -57.34 38.14 -8.32
C ALA A 1069 -57.87 39.58 -8.24
N TYR A 1070 -58.25 40.00 -7.04
CA TYR A 1070 -58.70 41.36 -6.77
C TYR A 1070 -57.54 42.17 -6.22
N GLY A 1071 -57.33 43.36 -6.80
CA GLY A 1071 -56.34 44.30 -6.30
C GLY A 1071 -56.83 44.97 -5.01
N GLY A 1072 -55.88 45.44 -4.20
CA GLY A 1072 -56.17 46.21 -2.99
C GLY A 1072 -56.68 47.63 -3.31
N GLY A 1073 -57.54 48.19 -2.46
CA GLY A 1073 -58.05 49.54 -2.60
C GLY A 1073 -56.96 50.59 -2.30
N GLY A 1074 -56.96 51.70 -3.02
CA GLY A 1074 -56.08 52.83 -2.70
C GLY A 1074 -56.48 53.48 -1.37
N GLY A 1075 -55.52 53.96 -0.58
CA GLY A 1075 -55.79 54.63 0.69
C GLY A 1075 -56.44 56.01 0.52
N GLY A 1076 -57.19 56.48 1.52
CA GLY A 1076 -57.94 57.73 1.42
C GLY A 1076 -57.09 59.01 1.51
N ALA A 1077 -57.76 60.15 1.35
CA ALA A 1077 -57.19 61.49 1.40
C ALA A 1077 -57.90 62.36 2.44
N VAL A 1078 -57.13 63.03 3.30
CA VAL A 1078 -57.64 64.04 4.25
C VAL A 1078 -56.83 65.33 4.21
N GLN A 1079 -57.55 66.45 4.14
CA GLN A 1079 -57.02 67.77 4.44
C GLN A 1079 -57.62 68.27 5.76
N ILE A 1080 -56.78 68.81 6.64
CA ILE A 1080 -57.20 69.54 7.83
C ILE A 1080 -56.53 70.91 7.76
N THR A 1081 -57.31 71.95 7.47
CA THR A 1081 -56.83 73.33 7.49
C THR A 1081 -57.41 74.06 8.70
N SER A 1082 -56.58 74.79 9.44
CA SER A 1082 -56.96 75.51 10.65
C SER A 1082 -56.27 76.87 10.75
N ARG A 1083 -56.99 77.89 11.23
CA ARG A 1083 -56.40 79.20 11.62
C ARG A 1083 -55.78 79.17 13.03
N GLY A 1084 -56.04 78.10 13.79
CA GLY A 1084 -55.42 77.80 15.09
C GLY A 1084 -54.29 76.77 14.98
N THR A 1085 -54.10 76.01 16.05
CA THR A 1085 -53.09 74.96 16.19
C THR A 1085 -53.66 73.60 15.79
N ILE A 1086 -52.95 72.85 14.96
CA ILE A 1086 -53.22 71.43 14.71
C ILE A 1086 -52.24 70.60 15.54
N ALA A 1087 -52.74 69.87 16.53
CA ALA A 1087 -51.95 69.05 17.45
C ALA A 1087 -52.33 67.56 17.34
N VAL A 1088 -51.41 66.72 16.85
CA VAL A 1088 -51.53 65.25 16.89
C VAL A 1088 -50.58 64.73 17.97
N THR A 1089 -51.12 64.23 19.08
CA THR A 1089 -50.31 63.98 20.31
C THR A 1089 -50.69 62.71 21.06
N GLY A 1090 -49.81 62.26 21.94
CA GLY A 1090 -50.04 61.08 22.78
C GLY A 1090 -50.03 59.79 21.96
N ASN A 1091 -51.21 59.22 21.73
CA ASN A 1091 -51.44 58.04 20.89
C ASN A 1091 -52.22 58.40 19.60
N GLY A 1092 -52.22 59.67 19.19
CA GLY A 1092 -52.98 60.14 18.02
C GLY A 1092 -52.57 59.45 16.72
N VAL A 1093 -53.54 58.91 15.99
CA VAL A 1093 -53.34 58.21 14.72
C VAL A 1093 -54.13 58.89 13.60
N ILE A 1094 -53.48 59.06 12.45
CA ILE A 1094 -54.18 59.23 11.17
C ILE A 1094 -53.66 58.14 10.23
N ASP A 1095 -54.53 57.20 9.83
CA ASP A 1095 -54.17 56.14 8.89
C ASP A 1095 -54.88 56.34 7.54
N ALA A 1096 -54.08 56.55 6.50
CA ALA A 1096 -54.47 56.72 5.11
C ALA A 1096 -53.86 55.62 4.21
N SER A 1097 -53.58 54.44 4.78
CA SER A 1097 -52.92 53.34 4.07
C SER A 1097 -53.79 52.69 2.99
N GLY A 1098 -53.13 52.13 1.98
CA GLY A 1098 -53.70 51.31 0.93
C GLY A 1098 -53.87 49.86 1.36
N GLY A 1099 -54.84 49.18 0.77
CA GLY A 1099 -55.27 47.85 1.15
C GLY A 1099 -54.50 46.74 0.46
N GLY A 1100 -54.59 45.55 1.03
CA GLY A 1100 -53.96 44.32 0.55
C GLY A 1100 -54.71 43.69 -0.63
N GLY A 1101 -53.96 43.08 -1.55
CA GLY A 1101 -54.56 42.27 -2.62
C GLY A 1101 -55.24 41.01 -2.06
N ARG A 1102 -56.23 40.45 -2.78
CA ARG A 1102 -56.92 39.20 -2.40
C ARG A 1102 -57.03 38.23 -3.58
N SER A 1103 -56.72 36.95 -3.33
CA SER A 1103 -57.01 35.84 -4.25
C SER A 1103 -58.34 35.15 -3.88
N THR A 1104 -58.93 34.39 -4.82
CA THR A 1104 -60.18 33.64 -4.61
C THR A 1104 -60.05 32.19 -5.06
N ASP A 1105 -60.68 31.27 -4.33
CA ASP A 1105 -60.72 29.85 -4.67
C ASP A 1105 -61.57 29.58 -5.93
N SER A 1106 -61.19 28.57 -6.71
CA SER A 1106 -62.03 27.95 -7.74
C SER A 1106 -62.02 26.42 -7.56
N PRO A 1107 -63.16 25.73 -7.36
CA PRO A 1107 -63.14 24.34 -6.90
C PRO A 1107 -62.81 23.26 -7.96
N ILE A 1108 -62.54 23.60 -9.22
CA ILE A 1108 -62.70 22.66 -10.36
C ILE A 1108 -61.54 22.70 -11.39
N ALA A 1109 -60.28 22.86 -10.96
CA ALA A 1109 -59.11 22.76 -11.84
C ALA A 1109 -57.84 22.24 -11.14
N PRO A 1110 -56.90 21.55 -11.83
CA PRO A 1110 -55.63 21.11 -11.25
C PRO A 1110 -54.55 22.21 -11.19
N ALA A 1111 -54.01 22.44 -9.99
CA ALA A 1111 -52.68 22.95 -9.64
C ALA A 1111 -52.14 24.28 -10.23
N ASP A 1112 -52.02 24.44 -11.55
CA ASP A 1112 -50.89 25.20 -12.13
C ASP A 1112 -51.18 26.62 -12.64
N TYR A 1113 -52.39 27.17 -12.45
CA TYR A 1113 -52.76 28.50 -12.98
C TYR A 1113 -53.41 29.42 -11.93
N GLY A 1114 -52.57 30.21 -11.25
CA GLY A 1114 -53.00 31.19 -10.26
C GLY A 1114 -52.35 32.56 -10.44
N GLY A 1115 -53.15 33.62 -10.52
CA GLY A 1115 -52.69 35.01 -10.60
C GLY A 1115 -52.70 35.71 -9.23
N GLY A 1116 -51.68 36.53 -8.97
CA GLY A 1116 -51.62 37.37 -7.77
C GLY A 1116 -52.41 38.68 -7.90
N GLY A 1117 -52.91 39.20 -6.78
CA GLY A 1117 -53.60 40.50 -6.71
C GLY A 1117 -52.62 41.58 -6.25
N GLY A 1118 -52.45 42.64 -7.04
CA GLY A 1118 -51.58 43.77 -6.67
C GLY A 1118 -52.20 44.61 -5.55
N ALA A 1119 -51.38 45.16 -4.65
CA ALA A 1119 -51.88 45.99 -3.56
C ALA A 1119 -52.26 47.41 -4.01
N GLY A 1120 -53.07 48.09 -3.18
CA GLY A 1120 -53.36 49.51 -3.34
C GLY A 1120 -52.23 50.39 -2.80
N ALA A 1121 -52.02 51.53 -3.45
CA ALA A 1121 -51.12 52.57 -2.95
C ALA A 1121 -51.73 53.30 -1.74
N GLY A 1122 -50.90 53.78 -0.82
CA GLY A 1122 -51.35 54.67 0.25
C GLY A 1122 -51.76 56.05 -0.28
N GLY A 1123 -52.64 56.72 0.46
CA GLY A 1123 -53.21 58.01 0.09
C GLY A 1123 -52.47 59.21 0.70
N SER A 1124 -53.20 60.29 1.00
CA SER A 1124 -52.61 61.59 1.32
C SER A 1124 -53.13 62.18 2.64
N ILE A 1125 -52.21 62.74 3.44
CA ILE A 1125 -52.50 63.49 4.65
C ILE A 1125 -51.94 64.90 4.47
N LEU A 1126 -52.79 65.92 4.53
CA LEU A 1126 -52.41 67.33 4.44
C LEU A 1126 -52.89 68.09 5.69
N LEU A 1127 -51.97 68.59 6.51
CA LEU A 1127 -52.28 69.43 7.66
C LEU A 1127 -51.76 70.85 7.40
N GLU A 1128 -52.65 71.85 7.39
CA GLU A 1128 -52.32 73.27 7.17
C GLU A 1128 -52.80 74.11 8.36
N GLY A 1129 -51.92 74.42 9.30
CA GLY A 1129 -52.27 75.18 10.51
C GLY A 1129 -51.70 76.60 10.51
N ASN A 1130 -52.03 77.38 11.53
CA ASN A 1130 -51.14 78.47 11.95
C ASN A 1130 -49.87 77.85 12.59
N VAL A 1131 -50.09 76.85 13.46
CA VAL A 1131 -49.07 75.95 14.03
C VAL A 1131 -49.46 74.49 13.76
N VAL A 1132 -48.49 73.63 13.46
CA VAL A 1132 -48.71 72.17 13.28
C VAL A 1132 -47.71 71.40 14.15
N ALA A 1133 -48.20 70.63 15.11
CA ALA A 1133 -47.40 69.85 16.05
C ALA A 1133 -47.80 68.37 16.02
N VAL A 1134 -46.81 67.49 15.83
CA VAL A 1134 -46.96 66.03 15.77
C VAL A 1134 -45.98 65.43 16.78
N ASP A 1135 -46.44 65.10 17.98
CA ASP A 1135 -45.54 64.90 19.14
C ASP A 1135 -45.90 63.70 20.04
N GLY A 1136 -44.90 62.85 20.27
CA GLY A 1136 -44.96 61.69 21.18
C GLY A 1136 -44.87 60.34 20.48
N ALA A 1137 -44.21 59.37 21.15
CA ALA A 1137 -43.86 58.07 20.58
C ALA A 1137 -45.06 57.14 20.27
N GLY A 1138 -46.26 57.46 20.74
CA GLY A 1138 -47.49 56.75 20.38
C GLY A 1138 -48.17 57.29 19.12
N VAL A 1139 -47.74 58.45 18.60
CA VAL A 1139 -48.35 59.09 17.43
C VAL A 1139 -47.94 58.38 16.14
N VAL A 1140 -48.91 58.08 15.27
CA VAL A 1140 -48.66 57.45 13.96
C VAL A 1140 -49.43 58.17 12.84
N LEU A 1141 -48.71 58.67 11.85
CA LEU A 1141 -49.29 59.18 10.61
C LEU A 1141 -48.90 58.22 9.48
N SER A 1142 -49.83 57.38 8.99
CA SER A 1142 -49.51 56.32 8.02
C SER A 1142 -50.11 56.57 6.65
N THR A 1143 -49.31 56.35 5.60
CA THR A 1143 -49.73 56.37 4.20
C THR A 1143 -49.11 55.17 3.45
N LYS A 1144 -48.94 54.04 4.14
CA LYS A 1144 -48.32 52.85 3.55
C LYS A 1144 -49.19 52.28 2.43
N GLY A 1145 -48.58 51.79 1.36
CA GLY A 1145 -49.27 50.86 0.45
C GLY A 1145 -49.42 49.48 1.10
N GLY A 1146 -50.39 48.69 0.63
CA GLY A 1146 -50.62 47.33 1.12
C GLY A 1146 -49.62 46.31 0.58
N GLY A 1147 -49.74 45.07 1.05
CA GLY A 1147 -49.06 43.88 0.53
C GLY A 1147 -49.86 43.20 -0.59
N GLY A 1148 -49.18 42.68 -1.60
CA GLY A 1148 -49.83 41.90 -2.66
C GLY A 1148 -50.21 40.49 -2.19
N ALA A 1149 -51.26 39.91 -2.78
CA ALA A 1149 -51.55 38.49 -2.63
C ALA A 1149 -50.85 37.69 -3.74
N GLY A 1150 -50.25 36.56 -3.38
CA GLY A 1150 -49.76 35.53 -4.31
C GLY A 1150 -50.30 34.17 -3.90
N VAL A 1151 -50.60 33.32 -4.87
CA VAL A 1151 -51.17 31.97 -4.65
C VAL A 1151 -50.06 30.91 -4.64
N GLY A 1152 -50.09 30.05 -3.62
CA GLY A 1152 -49.24 28.87 -3.52
C GLY A 1152 -49.95 27.61 -4.04
N SER A 1153 -49.20 26.51 -4.21
CA SER A 1153 -49.65 25.26 -4.85
C SER A 1153 -50.65 24.40 -4.06
N HIS A 1154 -51.32 24.97 -3.05
CA HIS A 1154 -52.36 24.32 -2.26
C HIS A 1154 -53.53 25.30 -2.04
N ASN A 1155 -54.74 24.86 -2.39
CA ASN A 1155 -55.95 25.69 -2.44
C ASN A 1155 -56.37 26.24 -1.06
N LEU A 1156 -55.83 27.40 -0.69
CA LEU A 1156 -56.24 28.22 0.44
C LEU A 1156 -56.16 29.70 0.01
N PRO A 1157 -57.18 30.53 0.30
CA PRO A 1157 -57.14 31.95 -0.05
C PRO A 1157 -55.95 32.68 0.59
N ALA A 1158 -55.09 33.25 -0.25
CA ALA A 1158 -54.05 34.17 0.19
C ALA A 1158 -54.57 35.61 0.13
N HIS A 1159 -54.34 36.36 1.21
CA HIS A 1159 -54.61 37.79 1.31
C HIS A 1159 -53.31 38.50 1.69
N GLY A 1160 -53.01 39.60 1.01
CA GLY A 1160 -51.95 40.51 1.44
C GLY A 1160 -52.42 41.34 2.63
N ALA A 1161 -51.50 41.74 3.49
CA ALA A 1161 -51.82 42.64 4.61
C ALA A 1161 -52.08 44.07 4.11
N ASP A 1162 -53.05 44.76 4.69
CA ASP A 1162 -53.25 46.20 4.48
C ASP A 1162 -52.06 47.00 5.06
N GLY A 1163 -51.78 48.21 4.52
CA GLY A 1163 -50.53 48.93 4.84
C GLY A 1163 -50.37 49.29 6.32
N GLY A 1164 -51.45 49.75 6.96
CA GLY A 1164 -51.63 49.90 8.40
C GLY A 1164 -50.69 50.84 9.17
N THR A 1165 -50.93 50.93 10.47
CA THR A 1165 -50.14 51.73 11.44
C THR A 1165 -48.87 51.05 11.95
N ALA A 1166 -48.79 49.71 11.84
CA ALA A 1166 -47.77 48.87 12.47
C ALA A 1166 -46.33 49.25 12.07
N ALA A 1167 -45.35 48.88 12.91
CA ALA A 1167 -43.95 49.23 12.67
C ALA A 1167 -43.33 48.50 11.47
N ALA A 1168 -43.54 47.18 11.37
CA ALA A 1168 -43.06 46.35 10.26
C ALA A 1168 -43.63 46.81 8.90
N ALA A 1169 -42.90 46.57 7.81
CA ALA A 1169 -43.43 46.76 6.47
C ALA A 1169 -44.46 45.66 6.16
N ALA A 1170 -45.57 46.00 5.49
CA ALA A 1170 -46.56 45.04 4.96
C ALA A 1170 -46.03 44.25 3.73
N ALA A 1171 -44.72 44.02 3.68
CA ALA A 1171 -43.99 43.44 2.56
C ALA A 1171 -43.75 41.93 2.74
N GLY A 1172 -44.84 41.19 2.94
CA GLY A 1172 -44.80 39.73 3.10
C GLY A 1172 -46.09 39.10 2.62
N GLY A 1173 -46.09 38.55 1.40
CA GLY A 1173 -47.20 37.72 0.92
C GLY A 1173 -47.25 36.42 1.72
N ALA A 1174 -48.42 36.09 2.28
CA ALA A 1174 -48.57 34.95 3.17
C ALA A 1174 -48.48 33.61 2.43
N THR A 1175 -47.32 32.95 2.49
CA THR A 1175 -47.14 31.56 2.02
C THR A 1175 -47.23 30.60 3.19
N SER A 1176 -48.19 29.67 3.14
CA SER A 1176 -48.38 28.70 4.22
C SER A 1176 -47.34 27.57 4.17
N GLY A 1177 -46.42 27.57 5.14
CA GLY A 1177 -45.79 26.36 5.65
C GLY A 1177 -44.75 25.63 4.79
N TYR A 1178 -43.62 26.26 4.45
CA TYR A 1178 -42.26 25.67 4.54
C TYR A 1178 -41.19 26.78 4.32
N PRO A 1179 -40.10 26.85 5.11
CA PRO A 1179 -39.23 28.04 5.12
C PRO A 1179 -38.03 27.99 4.14
N THR A 1180 -38.27 28.23 2.85
CA THR A 1180 -37.21 28.57 1.86
C THR A 1180 -37.76 29.35 0.67
N GLY A 1181 -38.31 30.55 0.92
CA GLY A 1181 -38.78 31.48 -0.12
C GLY A 1181 -38.20 32.89 0.12
N GLY A 1182 -37.75 33.56 -0.94
CA GLY A 1182 -37.10 34.88 -0.83
C GLY A 1182 -38.07 35.97 -0.38
N VAL A 1183 -37.64 36.79 0.59
CA VAL A 1183 -38.42 37.95 1.06
C VAL A 1183 -38.52 38.99 -0.07
N GLY A 1184 -39.74 39.46 -0.36
CA GLY A 1184 -39.94 40.56 -1.30
C GLY A 1184 -39.20 41.82 -0.84
N ALA A 1185 -38.62 42.57 -1.78
CA ALA A 1185 -37.67 43.64 -1.46
C ALA A 1185 -38.26 44.69 -0.50
N LEU A 1186 -37.55 44.95 0.60
CA LEU A 1186 -37.85 46.06 1.50
C LEU A 1186 -37.69 47.40 0.75
N GLY A 1187 -38.72 48.25 0.82
CA GLY A 1187 -38.63 49.63 0.33
C GLY A 1187 -37.53 50.38 1.10
N SER A 1188 -36.44 50.71 0.39
CA SER A 1188 -35.18 51.09 1.03
C SER A 1188 -35.16 52.53 1.57
N THR A 1189 -34.83 52.70 2.84
CA THR A 1189 -34.18 53.92 3.35
C THR A 1189 -32.71 53.63 3.64
N ALA A 1190 -31.81 54.22 2.84
CA ALA A 1190 -30.35 54.22 2.96
C ALA A 1190 -29.57 52.89 2.79
N GLY A 1191 -28.64 52.89 1.83
CA GLY A 1191 -27.30 52.27 1.93
C GLY A 1191 -27.16 50.75 2.10
N GLY A 1192 -27.10 50.00 0.99
CA GLY A 1192 -26.57 48.63 1.02
C GLY A 1192 -26.71 47.85 -0.30
N ASN A 1193 -25.59 47.48 -0.93
CA ASN A 1193 -25.59 46.62 -2.12
C ASN A 1193 -25.64 45.14 -1.72
N GLY A 1194 -26.82 44.51 -1.81
CA GLY A 1194 -26.99 43.06 -1.71
C GLY A 1194 -27.10 42.41 -3.10
N GLN A 1195 -26.26 41.42 -3.40
CA GLN A 1195 -26.39 40.63 -4.63
C GLN A 1195 -27.46 39.54 -4.46
N ALA A 1196 -28.32 39.38 -5.48
CA ALA A 1196 -29.21 38.23 -5.58
C ALA A 1196 -28.45 37.00 -6.11
N GLY A 1197 -28.60 35.85 -5.44
CA GLY A 1197 -27.92 34.61 -5.81
C GLY A 1197 -28.54 33.93 -7.05
N THR A 1198 -27.70 33.40 -7.93
CA THR A 1198 -28.10 32.67 -9.14
C THR A 1198 -28.35 31.18 -8.85
N GLY A 1199 -29.61 30.77 -8.75
CA GLY A 1199 -30.02 29.37 -8.64
C GLY A 1199 -30.68 28.88 -9.93
N ASN A 1200 -30.12 27.85 -10.56
CA ASN A 1200 -30.63 27.30 -11.83
C ASN A 1200 -31.17 25.87 -11.64
N SER A 1201 -32.48 25.73 -11.46
CA SER A 1201 -33.21 24.45 -11.54
C SER A 1201 -34.71 24.72 -11.78
N GLY A 1202 -35.36 23.88 -12.59
CA GLY A 1202 -36.75 24.10 -12.99
C GLY A 1202 -37.76 23.86 -11.87
N ALA A 1203 -38.51 24.91 -11.51
CA ALA A 1203 -39.71 24.86 -10.67
C ALA A 1203 -40.76 25.85 -11.23
N ALA A 1204 -42.04 25.65 -10.90
CA ALA A 1204 -43.13 26.46 -11.44
C ALA A 1204 -43.04 27.94 -11.02
N ALA A 1205 -43.37 28.85 -11.94
CA ALA A 1205 -43.24 30.29 -11.74
C ALA A 1205 -44.44 30.88 -10.98
N CYS A 1206 -44.45 30.74 -9.64
CA CYS A 1206 -45.47 31.32 -8.77
C CYS A 1206 -45.49 32.85 -8.86
N GLY A 1207 -46.56 33.43 -9.44
CA GLY A 1207 -46.71 34.86 -9.63
C GLY A 1207 -47.09 35.63 -8.36
N GLY A 1208 -46.10 36.22 -7.68
CA GLY A 1208 -46.34 37.12 -6.54
C GLY A 1208 -46.89 38.49 -6.96
N GLY A 1209 -47.95 38.96 -6.29
CA GLY A 1209 -48.47 40.32 -6.47
C GLY A 1209 -47.54 41.37 -5.87
N GLY A 1210 -47.34 42.49 -6.59
CA GLY A 1210 -46.55 43.63 -6.10
C GLY A 1210 -47.20 44.36 -4.93
N GLY A 1211 -46.38 44.84 -3.99
CA GLY A 1211 -46.80 45.73 -2.91
C GLY A 1211 -47.04 47.17 -3.39
N GLY A 1212 -47.85 47.91 -2.65
CA GLY A 1212 -48.30 49.26 -3.02
C GLY A 1212 -47.27 50.33 -2.67
N SER A 1213 -47.26 51.44 -3.41
CA SER A 1213 -46.43 52.60 -3.10
C SER A 1213 -46.92 53.34 -1.84
N ILE A 1214 -45.98 53.92 -1.10
CA ILE A 1214 -46.25 54.83 0.03
C ILE A 1214 -46.70 56.20 -0.53
N GLY A 1215 -47.69 56.83 0.11
CA GLY A 1215 -48.22 58.15 -0.24
C GLY A 1215 -47.56 59.33 0.51
N ILE A 1216 -48.19 60.52 0.47
CA ILE A 1216 -47.65 61.76 1.03
C ILE A 1216 -48.27 62.07 2.41
N ALA A 1217 -47.45 62.47 3.37
CA ALA A 1217 -47.87 63.41 4.40
C ALA A 1217 -47.19 64.77 4.16
N ARG A 1218 -47.98 65.85 4.10
CA ARG A 1218 -47.51 67.22 3.95
C ARG A 1218 -48.04 68.07 5.10
N PHE A 1219 -47.17 68.92 5.63
CA PHE A 1219 -47.46 69.85 6.71
C PHE A 1219 -47.17 71.26 6.19
N ASN A 1220 -48.05 72.21 6.52
CA ASN A 1220 -47.93 73.62 6.16
C ASN A 1220 -48.28 74.46 7.40
N SER A 1221 -47.52 75.52 7.67
CA SER A 1221 -47.73 76.36 8.86
C SER A 1221 -47.57 77.85 8.52
N THR A 1222 -48.68 78.59 8.50
CA THR A 1222 -48.75 79.94 7.89
C THR A 1222 -47.93 81.00 8.64
N PHE A 1223 -47.84 80.91 9.98
CA PHE A 1223 -47.05 81.85 10.80
C PHE A 1223 -46.27 81.18 11.95
N GLY A 1224 -46.17 79.84 11.96
CA GLY A 1224 -45.56 79.06 13.04
C GLY A 1224 -44.56 77.99 12.58
N THR A 1225 -43.88 77.38 13.55
CA THR A 1225 -43.01 76.22 13.31
C THR A 1225 -43.83 74.93 13.22
N THR A 1226 -43.64 74.17 12.14
CA THR A 1226 -44.04 72.76 12.11
C THR A 1226 -43.05 71.94 12.96
N THR A 1227 -43.54 71.13 13.91
CA THR A 1227 -42.72 70.26 14.76
C THR A 1227 -43.15 68.80 14.68
N VAL A 1228 -42.18 67.90 14.47
CA VAL A 1228 -42.35 66.44 14.55
C VAL A 1228 -41.31 65.91 15.54
N GLN A 1229 -41.73 65.48 16.73
CA GLN A 1229 -40.83 65.26 17.88
C GLN A 1229 -41.19 64.04 18.75
N ASN A 1230 -40.32 63.78 19.74
CA ASN A 1230 -40.45 62.75 20.78
C ASN A 1230 -40.85 61.33 20.31
N GLY A 1231 -40.41 60.94 19.11
CA GLY A 1231 -40.56 59.58 18.57
C GLY A 1231 -41.80 59.34 17.71
N ALA A 1232 -42.57 60.39 17.37
CA ALA A 1232 -43.75 60.26 16.51
C ALA A 1232 -43.42 59.61 15.14
N ALA A 1233 -44.21 58.61 14.74
CA ALA A 1233 -43.94 57.75 13.59
C ALA A 1233 -44.69 58.22 12.34
N VAL A 1234 -44.08 59.13 11.57
CA VAL A 1234 -44.57 59.54 10.25
C VAL A 1234 -44.13 58.52 9.19
N ARG A 1235 -45.05 57.65 8.75
CA ARG A 1235 -44.84 56.54 7.81
C ARG A 1235 -45.32 56.94 6.40
N SER A 1236 -44.67 57.94 5.83
CA SER A 1236 -45.02 58.53 4.52
C SER A 1236 -43.80 59.02 3.74
N HIS A 1237 -43.97 59.33 2.45
CA HIS A 1237 -42.99 60.09 1.70
C HIS A 1237 -43.15 61.59 2.00
N VAL A 1238 -42.50 62.07 3.08
CA VAL A 1238 -42.64 63.47 3.55
C VAL A 1238 -42.01 64.46 2.56
N SER A 1239 -42.82 65.36 2.01
CA SER A 1239 -42.35 66.52 1.23
C SER A 1239 -42.43 67.78 2.09
N SER A 1240 -41.40 68.03 2.90
CA SER A 1240 -41.36 69.20 3.78
C SER A 1240 -41.11 70.49 3.00
N GLY A 1241 -42.11 71.36 2.92
CA GLY A 1241 -41.86 72.78 2.69
C GLY A 1241 -41.05 73.34 3.87
N THR A 1242 -39.87 73.89 3.59
CA THR A 1242 -39.11 74.75 4.52
C THR A 1242 -38.73 74.15 5.88
N LEU A 1243 -38.28 72.88 5.93
CA LEU A 1243 -37.53 72.38 7.09
C LEU A 1243 -36.07 72.88 7.07
N ALA A 1244 -35.85 74.07 7.64
CA ALA A 1244 -34.55 74.73 7.69
C ALA A 1244 -33.82 74.55 9.05
N THR A 1245 -33.35 73.35 9.36
CA THR A 1245 -32.37 73.11 10.44
C THR A 1245 -31.13 72.39 9.92
N ARG A 1246 -29.95 72.93 10.26
CA ARG A 1246 -28.68 72.64 9.57
C ARG A 1246 -27.67 71.99 10.51
N GLN A 1247 -27.49 70.67 10.44
CA GLN A 1247 -26.33 70.03 11.06
C GLN A 1247 -25.80 68.86 10.22
N LEU A 1248 -24.47 68.87 10.03
CA LEU A 1248 -23.62 67.89 9.36
C LEU A 1248 -22.58 67.42 10.41
N PRO A 1249 -21.80 66.36 10.16
CA PRO A 1249 -22.12 65.09 9.48
C PRO A 1249 -21.62 63.87 10.31
N GLN A 1250 -21.78 62.63 9.82
CA GLN A 1250 -20.65 61.71 9.52
C GLN A 1250 -21.16 60.36 8.96
N ALA A 1251 -20.21 59.52 8.54
CA ALA A 1251 -20.35 58.28 7.75
C ALA A 1251 -19.39 57.20 8.33
N PRO A 1252 -19.22 55.97 7.80
CA PRO A 1252 -19.71 55.41 6.53
C PRO A 1252 -20.92 54.47 6.63
#